data_AF-A0A1C3NX93-F1
#
_entry.id   AF-A0A1C3NX93-F1
#
_cell.length_a   1.000
_cell.length_b   1.000
_cell.length_c   1.000
_cell.angle_alpha   90.00
_cell.angle_beta   90.00
_cell.angle_gamma   90.00
#
_symmetry.space_group_name_H-M   'P 1'
#
loop_
_entity.id
_entity.type
_entity.pdbx_description
1 polymer ?
#
loop_
_entity_poly.entity_id
_entity_poly.type
_entity_poly.pdbx_seq_one_letter_code
_entity_poly.pdbx_strand_id
1 'polypeptide(L)'
;MEVRFPADVEASLDPPVVVTFYSLRGGVGRSTALAYAARILAREHRVLCVDMDLEAPGLAALFGVEEALTDGQGVVPLLVNIDLGAEPDITEHLVRVDRDAELYLLPAGLPTPNYARQLAQIDPAAYYREDFNPLRALMSRIRSLRLSFDVILLDARTGISPLSAPLLFDLADLAVVAFFPHPQSFRGTRALVRALLHASTERSAGGSHLTPAPSFLVSPVPSGDQESIERYEERALEQINSWVDGSVLPTGASAFDDAKIADITNFIVYNEAVATSDSVVESADLSRPYEPLAEWISGYLPSNVSPLPDVFFSGRSSGRDTVSIAFSEPKSEKELALDELSFSTVVAEQEDDEELRIFFLRTSATGRALSPDIPLVIGRKGTGKTMIFRKLSAPDTSNVTVVAPSGLGAAWLPGVDEFALLDSVRAELGLEWRAVWQALTALAVAKATPDVQPPAWAPTLGLLRPGSPQTGSSLVEDLRALLAAPDVGPRSWEWIRALDEAARPGTLLLFDGLDSGFGGTPAALFRRAEAITGLLELVNTRGDGLVNLRYKILLREDLYRAVNIPNKSHFFGREVRLSWADPTEYLKVGVKRAVPAPAFRLLLDATVTNDHLPLLDVAVEVWSEDLTRTAWRLLAGERVAGSKTAFTWNWVWKRLADANDDHSPRALLQLLGLARDRERTLNIQTGHSRSVIRPKAMIDSLGDVSEQALISLQEEFPELKSLLDELRSLPLTPFAASDIRAPEDIRRLAQEVGLLGVSMGTPEQPERFRVPELYRLALNMGRKGQR
;
A
#
# COMPACT_ATOMS: atom_id res chain seq x y z
N MET A 1 18.51 -19.92 19.78
CA MET A 1 19.79 -19.39 19.30
C MET A 1 19.69 -17.89 19.27
N GLU A 2 20.52 -17.18 20.01
CA GLU A 2 20.51 -15.72 20.00
C GLU A 2 21.13 -15.22 18.69
N VAL A 3 20.44 -14.32 17.98
CA VAL A 3 20.91 -13.67 16.75
C VAL A 3 20.84 -12.16 16.90
N ARG A 4 21.77 -11.44 16.26
CA ARG A 4 21.85 -9.97 16.32
C ARG A 4 22.00 -9.41 14.91
N PHE A 5 20.90 -9.07 14.26
CA PHE A 5 20.98 -8.59 12.88
C PHE A 5 21.33 -7.10 12.83
N PRO A 6 21.91 -6.63 11.72
CA PRO A 6 22.13 -5.21 11.50
C PRO A 6 20.88 -4.33 11.65
N ALA A 7 19.70 -4.84 11.31
CA ALA A 7 18.44 -4.10 11.42
C ALA A 7 17.97 -3.86 12.87
N ASP A 8 18.50 -4.62 13.83
CA ASP A 8 18.14 -4.51 15.25
C ASP A 8 18.97 -3.45 15.98
N VAL A 9 19.93 -2.83 15.29
CA VAL A 9 20.78 -1.76 15.81
C VAL A 9 20.33 -0.44 15.18
N GLU A 10 19.99 0.56 16.01
CA GLU A 10 19.43 1.85 15.56
C GLU A 10 20.39 2.72 14.68
N ALA A 11 21.65 2.29 14.53
CA ALA A 11 22.65 2.90 13.66
C ALA A 11 22.70 2.20 12.29
N SER A 12 22.63 2.96 11.20
CA SER A 12 22.91 2.46 9.84
C SER A 12 24.31 1.84 9.80
N LEU A 13 24.47 0.72 9.08
CA LEU A 13 25.79 0.11 8.91
C LEU A 13 26.74 1.09 8.20
N ASP A 14 27.98 1.20 8.69
CA ASP A 14 29.00 1.98 7.98
C ASP A 14 29.24 1.39 6.57
N PRO A 15 29.15 2.19 5.50
CA PRO A 15 29.42 1.68 4.16
C PRO A 15 30.90 1.24 4.01
N PRO A 16 31.20 0.29 3.11
CA PRO A 16 30.27 -0.46 2.27
C PRO A 16 29.61 -1.62 3.02
N VAL A 17 28.30 -1.79 2.85
CA VAL A 17 27.58 -3.01 3.28
C VAL A 17 27.96 -4.17 2.37
N VAL A 18 28.32 -5.32 2.94
CA VAL A 18 28.75 -6.51 2.19
C VAL A 18 27.61 -7.53 2.10
N VAL A 19 27.19 -7.85 0.89
CA VAL A 19 26.11 -8.79 0.60
C VAL A 19 26.64 -10.00 -0.16
N THR A 20 26.54 -11.19 0.43
CA THR A 20 26.98 -12.42 -0.23
C THR A 20 25.79 -13.17 -0.85
N PHE A 21 25.85 -13.39 -2.16
CA PHE A 21 24.90 -14.21 -2.88
C PHE A 21 25.42 -15.65 -2.93
N TYR A 22 24.61 -16.60 -2.47
CA TYR A 22 24.99 -17.99 -2.32
C TYR A 22 23.91 -18.96 -2.76
N SER A 23 24.31 -20.12 -3.28
CA SER A 23 23.42 -21.25 -3.55
C SER A 23 24.14 -22.58 -3.38
N LEU A 24 23.47 -23.56 -2.77
CA LEU A 24 24.03 -24.91 -2.65
C LEU A 24 24.08 -25.64 -4.01
N ARG A 25 23.18 -25.31 -4.93
CA ARG A 25 23.14 -25.89 -6.29
C ARG A 25 23.28 -24.81 -7.35
N GLY A 26 23.86 -25.18 -8.48
CA GLY A 26 23.83 -24.39 -9.71
C GLY A 26 22.44 -24.36 -10.35
N GLY A 27 22.21 -23.38 -11.22
CA GLY A 27 20.98 -23.26 -12.01
C GLY A 27 19.79 -22.62 -11.30
N VAL A 28 20.00 -22.00 -10.13
CA VAL A 28 18.94 -21.29 -9.37
C VAL A 28 18.88 -19.78 -9.64
N GLY A 29 19.67 -19.28 -10.59
CA GLY A 29 19.68 -17.85 -10.95
C GLY A 29 20.37 -16.91 -9.96
N ARG A 30 21.32 -17.42 -9.14
CA ARG A 30 22.07 -16.63 -8.15
C ARG A 30 22.79 -15.43 -8.76
N SER A 31 23.69 -15.66 -9.73
CA SER A 31 24.48 -14.61 -10.38
C SER A 31 23.59 -13.64 -11.18
N THR A 32 22.53 -14.14 -11.80
CA THR A 32 21.50 -13.33 -12.48
C THR A 32 20.80 -12.39 -11.50
N ALA A 33 20.39 -12.88 -10.33
CA ALA A 33 19.74 -12.06 -9.31
C ALA A 33 20.67 -10.99 -8.74
N LEU A 34 21.95 -11.33 -8.55
CA LEU A 34 22.98 -10.35 -8.16
C LEU A 34 23.07 -9.24 -9.20
N ALA A 35 23.19 -9.59 -10.48
CA ALA A 35 23.37 -8.62 -11.55
C ALA A 35 22.15 -7.69 -11.73
N TYR A 36 20.92 -8.20 -11.66
CA TYR A 36 19.72 -7.35 -11.67
C TYR A 36 19.62 -6.46 -10.41
N ALA A 37 19.87 -7.02 -9.21
CA ALA A 37 19.85 -6.25 -7.98
C ALA A 37 20.90 -5.12 -8.01
N ALA A 38 22.09 -5.39 -8.53
CA ALA A 38 23.17 -4.43 -8.69
C ALA A 38 22.75 -3.25 -9.57
N ARG A 39 22.14 -3.51 -10.72
CA ARG A 39 21.64 -2.45 -11.63
C ARG A 39 20.55 -1.61 -11.00
N ILE A 40 19.64 -2.20 -10.23
CA ILE A 40 18.58 -1.46 -9.53
C ILE A 40 19.18 -0.56 -8.45
N LEU A 41 20.11 -1.09 -7.64
CA LEU A 41 20.80 -0.35 -6.59
C LEU A 41 21.65 0.80 -7.16
N ALA A 42 22.27 0.60 -8.32
CA ALA A 42 23.14 1.57 -8.97
C ALA A 42 22.42 2.87 -9.42
N ARG A 43 21.09 2.91 -9.35
CA ARG A 43 20.29 4.12 -9.59
C ARG A 43 20.48 5.19 -8.50
N GLU A 44 20.77 4.77 -7.27
CA GLU A 44 20.84 5.64 -6.10
C GLU A 44 22.11 5.47 -5.26
N HIS A 45 22.86 4.37 -5.48
CA HIS A 45 24.01 3.96 -4.68
C HIS A 45 25.21 3.63 -5.56
N ARG A 46 26.44 3.81 -5.05
CA ARG A 46 27.64 3.29 -5.71
C ARG A 46 27.85 1.82 -5.36
N VAL A 47 27.76 0.95 -6.37
CA VAL A 47 27.73 -0.51 -6.21
C VAL A 47 29.01 -1.13 -6.74
N LEU A 48 29.63 -2.01 -5.97
CA LEU A 48 30.71 -2.90 -6.42
C LEU A 48 30.24 -4.35 -6.44
N CYS A 49 30.24 -4.99 -7.60
CA CYS A 49 30.09 -6.43 -7.73
C CYS A 49 31.46 -7.11 -7.73
N VAL A 50 31.61 -8.21 -7.01
CA VAL A 50 32.85 -9.00 -6.98
C VAL A 50 32.53 -10.43 -7.36
N ASP A 51 33.16 -10.94 -8.42
CA ASP A 51 33.02 -12.32 -8.84
C ASP A 51 33.97 -13.21 -8.01
N MET A 52 33.43 -13.87 -6.99
CA MET A 52 34.17 -14.81 -6.13
C MET A 52 33.99 -16.27 -6.58
N ASP A 53 33.37 -16.52 -7.73
CA ASP A 53 33.28 -17.86 -8.32
C ASP A 53 34.56 -18.18 -9.13
N LEU A 54 35.68 -18.28 -8.40
CA LEU A 54 37.01 -18.30 -9.03
C LEU A 54 37.24 -19.50 -9.96
N GLU A 55 36.55 -20.63 -9.77
CA GLU A 55 36.74 -21.81 -10.64
C GLU A 55 35.76 -21.82 -11.85
N ALA A 56 34.76 -20.93 -11.87
CA ALA A 56 33.82 -20.79 -12.99
C ALA A 56 33.27 -19.35 -13.08
N PRO A 57 34.12 -18.35 -13.37
CA PRO A 57 33.71 -16.95 -13.39
C PRO A 57 32.73 -16.69 -14.54
N GLY A 58 31.76 -15.81 -14.29
CA GLY A 58 30.68 -15.56 -15.25
C GLY A 58 30.04 -14.18 -15.15
N LEU A 59 30.42 -13.39 -14.14
CA LEU A 59 29.74 -12.12 -13.90
C LEU A 59 30.09 -11.05 -14.95
N ALA A 60 31.31 -11.09 -15.50
CA ALA A 60 31.73 -10.21 -16.60
C ALA A 60 30.92 -10.44 -17.88
N ALA A 61 30.64 -11.71 -18.22
CA ALA A 61 29.78 -12.07 -19.35
C ALA A 61 28.33 -11.62 -19.11
N LEU A 62 27.78 -11.85 -17.91
CA LEU A 62 26.43 -11.41 -17.55
C LEU A 62 26.24 -9.89 -17.66
N PHE A 63 27.28 -9.11 -17.35
CA PHE A 63 27.27 -7.65 -17.51
C PHE A 63 27.64 -7.17 -18.93
N GLY A 64 28.04 -8.06 -19.84
CA GLY A 64 28.44 -7.70 -21.20
C GLY A 64 29.78 -6.95 -21.29
N VAL A 65 30.68 -7.16 -20.33
CA VAL A 65 31.98 -6.45 -20.23
C VAL A 65 33.19 -7.39 -20.31
N GLU A 66 32.99 -8.64 -20.74
CA GLU A 66 34.06 -9.64 -20.85
C GLU A 66 35.20 -9.18 -21.78
N GLU A 67 34.88 -8.50 -22.88
CA GLU A 67 35.88 -7.97 -23.83
C GLU A 67 36.73 -6.83 -23.26
N ALA A 68 36.29 -6.18 -22.18
CA ALA A 68 37.03 -5.11 -21.52
C ALA A 68 38.13 -5.62 -20.56
N LEU A 69 38.15 -6.93 -20.28
CA LEU A 69 39.09 -7.54 -19.36
C LEU A 69 40.49 -7.68 -19.98
N THR A 70 41.52 -7.57 -19.14
CA THR A 70 42.92 -7.76 -19.53
C THR A 70 43.58 -8.89 -18.72
N ASP A 71 44.62 -9.52 -19.28
CA ASP A 71 45.33 -10.62 -18.59
C ASP A 71 46.04 -10.08 -17.34
N GLY A 72 45.94 -10.81 -16.23
CA GLY A 72 46.45 -10.37 -14.93
C GLY A 72 45.51 -9.44 -14.14
N GLN A 73 44.35 -9.07 -14.69
CA GLN A 73 43.30 -8.33 -14.00
C GLN A 73 42.37 -9.25 -13.18
N GLY A 74 41.75 -8.75 -12.11
CA GLY A 74 40.74 -9.46 -11.30
C GLY A 74 41.21 -9.98 -9.93
N VAL A 75 40.30 -10.68 -9.23
CA VAL A 75 40.44 -11.20 -7.85
C VAL A 75 41.57 -12.22 -7.69
N VAL A 76 41.72 -13.17 -8.62
CA VAL A 76 42.74 -14.24 -8.50
C VAL A 76 44.16 -13.65 -8.49
N PRO A 77 44.56 -12.80 -9.45
CA PRO A 77 45.84 -12.09 -9.39
C PRO A 77 46.01 -11.27 -8.10
N LEU A 78 44.96 -10.59 -7.63
CA LEU A 78 45.01 -9.79 -6.41
C LEU A 78 45.29 -10.64 -5.18
N LEU A 79 44.55 -11.73 -4.98
CA LEU A 79 44.71 -12.60 -3.82
C LEU A 79 46.12 -13.21 -3.78
N VAL A 80 46.64 -13.68 -4.92
CA VAL A 80 48.00 -14.22 -5.00
C VAL A 80 49.05 -13.14 -4.67
N ASN A 81 48.91 -11.94 -5.21
CA ASN A 81 49.86 -10.85 -4.94
C ASN A 81 49.81 -10.41 -3.47
N ILE A 82 48.63 -10.31 -2.88
CA ILE A 82 48.44 -9.96 -1.47
C ILE A 82 49.04 -11.04 -0.57
N ASP A 83 48.82 -12.32 -0.88
CA ASP A 83 49.37 -13.46 -0.13
C ASP A 83 50.91 -13.49 -0.17
N LEU A 84 51.50 -13.08 -1.30
CA LEU A 84 52.96 -12.90 -1.44
C LEU A 84 53.51 -11.63 -0.76
N GLY A 85 52.66 -10.85 -0.09
CA GLY A 85 53.04 -9.62 0.63
C GLY A 85 53.19 -8.39 -0.27
N ALA A 86 52.67 -8.42 -1.50
CA ALA A 86 52.63 -7.24 -2.36
C ALA A 86 51.44 -6.32 -2.02
N GLU A 87 51.55 -5.08 -2.50
CA GLU A 87 50.55 -4.02 -2.31
C GLU A 87 49.93 -3.62 -3.67
N PRO A 88 49.12 -4.47 -4.33
CA PRO A 88 48.58 -4.17 -5.64
C PRO A 88 47.55 -3.02 -5.60
N ASP A 89 47.51 -2.20 -6.64
CA ASP A 89 46.47 -1.17 -6.81
C ASP A 89 45.17 -1.81 -7.30
N ILE A 90 44.19 -1.93 -6.40
CA ILE A 90 42.88 -2.52 -6.71
C ILE A 90 42.16 -1.77 -7.84
N THR A 91 42.43 -0.47 -8.02
CA THR A 91 41.77 0.37 -9.02
C THR A 91 42.04 -0.11 -10.44
N GLU A 92 43.23 -0.67 -10.70
CA GLU A 92 43.60 -1.25 -12.01
C GLU A 92 42.82 -2.54 -12.31
N HIS A 93 42.24 -3.16 -11.28
CA HIS A 93 41.47 -4.40 -11.41
C HIS A 93 39.95 -4.15 -11.54
N LEU A 94 39.49 -2.90 -11.37
CA LEU A 94 38.08 -2.54 -11.46
C LEU A 94 37.66 -2.27 -12.90
N VAL A 95 36.47 -2.76 -13.26
CA VAL A 95 35.81 -2.54 -14.54
C VAL A 95 34.53 -1.78 -14.30
N ARG A 96 34.35 -0.63 -14.94
CA ARG A 96 33.07 0.10 -14.90
C ARG A 96 32.09 -0.58 -15.85
N VAL A 97 30.96 -1.05 -15.32
CA VAL A 97 29.96 -1.81 -16.10
C VAL A 97 29.18 -0.89 -17.03
N ASP A 98 28.79 0.27 -16.52
CA ASP A 98 27.97 1.25 -17.23
C ASP A 98 28.58 2.65 -17.05
N ARG A 99 28.60 3.45 -18.13
CA ARG A 99 29.11 4.82 -18.11
C ARG A 99 28.15 5.77 -17.39
N ASP A 100 26.86 5.47 -17.41
CA ASP A 100 25.80 6.36 -16.91
C ASP A 100 25.32 5.96 -15.50
N ALA A 101 25.77 4.80 -14.98
CA ALA A 101 25.51 4.36 -13.62
C ALA A 101 26.80 4.23 -12.79
N GLU A 102 26.66 4.27 -11.46
CA GLU A 102 27.75 4.05 -10.51
C GLU A 102 27.90 2.55 -10.16
N LEU A 103 28.00 1.73 -11.20
CA LEU A 103 28.12 0.26 -11.11
C LEU A 103 29.49 -0.22 -11.58
N TYR A 104 30.19 -0.92 -10.68
CA TYR A 104 31.55 -1.41 -10.90
C TYR A 104 31.62 -2.92 -10.68
N LEU A 105 32.55 -3.57 -11.38
CA LEU A 105 32.83 -5.00 -11.31
C LEU A 105 34.31 -5.21 -10.97
N LEU A 106 34.58 -6.03 -9.96
CA LEU A 106 35.86 -6.69 -9.75
C LEU A 106 35.73 -8.13 -10.24
N PRO A 107 36.19 -8.46 -11.47
CA PRO A 107 36.05 -9.79 -12.05
C PRO A 107 36.97 -10.79 -11.34
N ALA A 108 36.69 -12.08 -11.41
CA ALA A 108 37.61 -13.09 -10.87
C ALA A 108 38.97 -13.05 -11.59
N GLY A 109 38.91 -12.87 -12.91
CA GLY A 109 40.03 -12.73 -13.84
C GLY A 109 39.72 -13.43 -15.17
N LEU A 110 40.54 -13.19 -16.19
CA LEU A 110 40.42 -13.91 -17.46
C LEU A 110 40.90 -15.36 -17.30
N PRO A 111 40.13 -16.38 -17.71
CA PRO A 111 40.47 -17.80 -17.54
C PRO A 111 41.57 -18.27 -18.52
N THR A 112 42.77 -17.69 -18.40
CA THR A 112 43.97 -18.04 -19.14
C THR A 112 44.71 -19.22 -18.48
N PRO A 113 45.68 -19.87 -19.15
CA PRO A 113 46.52 -20.87 -18.49
C PRO A 113 47.28 -20.32 -17.27
N ASN A 114 47.64 -19.03 -17.28
CA ASN A 114 48.26 -18.37 -16.14
C ASN A 114 47.28 -18.20 -14.97
N TYR A 115 46.02 -17.85 -15.25
CA TYR A 115 44.95 -17.79 -14.26
C TYR A 115 44.76 -19.14 -13.55
N ALA A 116 44.70 -20.24 -14.30
CA ALA A 116 44.56 -21.58 -13.71
C ALA A 116 45.74 -21.93 -12.77
N ARG A 117 46.96 -21.51 -13.13
CA ARG A 117 48.15 -21.68 -12.30
C ARG A 117 48.08 -20.83 -11.02
N GLN A 118 47.63 -19.58 -11.10
CA GLN A 118 47.47 -18.70 -9.95
C GLN A 118 46.35 -19.18 -9.02
N LEU A 119 45.22 -19.62 -9.58
CA LEU A 119 44.10 -20.17 -8.81
C LEU A 119 44.54 -21.38 -7.97
N ALA A 120 45.40 -22.26 -8.51
CA ALA A 120 45.94 -23.41 -7.80
C ALA A 120 46.83 -23.05 -6.60
N GLN A 121 47.27 -21.79 -6.47
CA GLN A 121 48.07 -21.30 -5.35
C GLN A 121 47.20 -20.77 -4.19
N ILE A 122 45.92 -20.51 -4.43
CA ILE A 122 45.00 -19.98 -3.42
C ILE A 122 44.55 -21.12 -2.50
N ASP A 123 44.92 -21.05 -1.21
CA ASP A 123 44.44 -21.96 -0.16
C ASP A 123 43.61 -21.21 0.91
N PRO A 124 42.29 -21.09 0.72
CA PRO A 124 41.41 -20.40 1.67
C PRO A 124 41.44 -21.00 3.08
N ALA A 125 41.75 -22.30 3.22
CA ALA A 125 41.82 -22.94 4.52
C ALA A 125 43.09 -22.55 5.29
N ALA A 126 44.14 -22.08 4.62
CA ALA A 126 45.33 -21.51 5.25
C ALA A 126 45.04 -20.11 5.84
N TYR A 127 44.23 -19.29 5.15
CA TYR A 127 43.94 -17.89 5.54
C TYR A 127 43.31 -17.72 6.93
N TYR A 128 42.67 -18.77 7.45
CA TYR A 128 42.03 -18.79 8.77
C TYR A 128 42.82 -19.59 9.82
N ARG A 129 44.00 -20.10 9.46
CA ARG A 129 44.97 -20.74 10.36
C ARG A 129 46.18 -19.87 10.64
N GLU A 130 46.42 -18.85 9.81
CA GLU A 130 47.55 -17.93 9.90
C GLU A 130 47.13 -16.56 10.44
N ASP A 131 48.11 -15.77 10.88
CA ASP A 131 47.87 -14.42 11.40
C ASP A 131 47.44 -13.42 10.31
N PHE A 132 47.93 -13.64 9.07
CA PHE A 132 47.59 -12.82 7.92
C PHE A 132 46.50 -13.50 7.06
N ASN A 133 45.47 -12.74 6.71
CA ASN A 133 44.36 -13.22 5.89
C ASN A 133 44.24 -12.37 4.62
N PRO A 134 44.68 -12.89 3.45
CA PRO A 134 44.63 -12.18 2.18
C PRO A 134 43.23 -11.72 1.76
N LEU A 135 42.20 -12.48 2.12
CA LEU A 135 40.81 -12.15 1.79
C LEU A 135 40.31 -10.94 2.60
N ARG A 136 40.59 -10.89 3.91
CA ARG A 136 40.30 -9.72 4.76
C ARG A 136 41.13 -8.50 4.34
N ALA A 137 42.39 -8.72 3.98
CA ALA A 137 43.26 -7.66 3.45
C ALA A 137 42.71 -7.08 2.14
N LEU A 138 42.21 -7.91 1.22
CA LEU A 138 41.53 -7.44 0.00
C LEU A 138 40.31 -6.57 0.33
N MET A 139 39.44 -7.02 1.24
CA MET A 139 38.27 -6.25 1.66
C MET A 139 38.64 -4.92 2.33
N SER A 140 39.66 -4.92 3.19
CA SER A 140 40.18 -3.70 3.83
C SER A 140 40.71 -2.71 2.79
N ARG A 141 41.46 -3.19 1.78
CA ARG A 141 41.93 -2.35 0.67
C ARG A 141 40.79 -1.75 -0.12
N ILE A 142 39.77 -2.54 -0.47
CA ILE A 142 38.56 -2.05 -1.15
C ILE A 142 37.88 -0.95 -0.32
N ARG A 143 37.72 -1.14 0.99
CA ARG A 143 37.15 -0.14 1.91
C ARG A 143 37.99 1.15 1.98
N SER A 144 39.29 1.07 1.75
CA SER A 144 40.23 2.21 1.80
C SER A 144 40.40 2.96 0.47
N LEU A 145 39.74 2.51 -0.60
CA LEU A 145 39.81 3.17 -1.90
C LEU A 145 39.25 4.59 -1.82
N ARG A 146 39.85 5.51 -2.60
CA ARG A 146 39.29 6.86 -2.79
C ARG A 146 37.90 6.82 -3.42
N LEU A 147 37.67 5.81 -4.27
CA LEU A 147 36.35 5.49 -4.79
C LEU A 147 35.58 4.71 -3.72
N SER A 148 34.78 5.41 -2.92
CA SER A 148 33.99 4.80 -1.84
C SER A 148 32.74 4.12 -2.37
N PHE A 149 32.48 2.88 -1.97
CA PHE A 149 31.28 2.13 -2.33
C PHE A 149 30.27 2.15 -1.18
N ASP A 150 28.98 2.21 -1.49
CA ASP A 150 27.91 2.10 -0.50
C ASP A 150 27.61 0.62 -0.21
N VAL A 151 27.76 -0.23 -1.22
CA VAL A 151 27.48 -1.66 -1.15
C VAL A 151 28.44 -2.48 -2.00
N ILE A 152 28.85 -3.64 -1.47
CA ILE A 152 29.62 -4.66 -2.16
C ILE A 152 28.76 -5.93 -2.28
N LEU A 153 28.58 -6.43 -3.49
CA LEU A 153 27.83 -7.65 -3.80
C LEU A 153 28.81 -8.76 -4.21
N LEU A 154 28.90 -9.83 -3.43
CA LEU A 154 29.80 -10.96 -3.66
C LEU A 154 29.04 -12.11 -4.32
N ASP A 155 29.46 -12.55 -5.51
CA ASP A 155 28.96 -13.77 -6.14
C ASP A 155 29.79 -14.97 -5.64
N ALA A 156 29.29 -15.73 -4.67
CA ALA A 156 30.04 -16.87 -4.11
C ALA A 156 30.18 -18.01 -5.12
N ARG A 157 30.85 -19.12 -4.79
CA ARG A 157 30.79 -20.37 -5.59
C ARG A 157 29.62 -21.25 -5.15
N THR A 158 29.03 -21.99 -6.10
CA THR A 158 27.95 -22.94 -5.76
C THR A 158 28.48 -24.14 -4.96
N GLY A 159 27.64 -24.66 -4.06
CA GLY A 159 27.99 -25.81 -3.24
C GLY A 159 28.84 -25.45 -2.02
N ILE A 160 29.32 -26.47 -1.32
CA ILE A 160 30.20 -26.31 -0.16
C ILE A 160 31.64 -26.22 -0.69
N SER A 161 32.15 -25.00 -0.80
CA SER A 161 33.54 -24.74 -1.23
C SER A 161 34.36 -24.11 -0.11
N PRO A 162 35.71 -24.21 -0.15
CA PRO A 162 36.59 -23.56 0.83
C PRO A 162 36.40 -22.04 0.94
N LEU A 163 36.02 -21.36 -0.16
CA LEU A 163 35.76 -19.91 -0.15
C LEU A 163 34.33 -19.56 0.28
N SER A 164 33.33 -20.39 0.00
CA SER A 164 31.93 -20.04 0.27
C SER A 164 31.65 -19.78 1.76
N ALA A 165 32.32 -20.51 2.67
CA ALA A 165 32.15 -20.34 4.11
C ALA A 165 32.69 -18.99 4.64
N PRO A 166 33.96 -18.61 4.36
CA PRO A 166 34.47 -17.26 4.62
C PRO A 166 33.55 -16.14 4.14
N LEU A 167 33.04 -16.24 2.91
CA LEU A 167 32.17 -15.21 2.33
C LEU A 167 30.84 -15.05 3.08
N LEU A 168 30.30 -16.15 3.63
CA LEU A 168 29.00 -16.16 4.32
C LEU A 168 29.11 -15.86 5.81
N PHE A 169 30.15 -16.38 6.48
CA PHE A 169 30.21 -16.42 7.94
C PHE A 169 31.17 -15.39 8.53
N ASP A 170 32.08 -14.84 7.73
CA ASP A 170 33.06 -13.85 8.18
C ASP A 170 32.78 -12.47 7.59
N LEU A 171 32.69 -12.39 6.25
CA LEU A 171 32.61 -11.11 5.53
C LEU A 171 31.21 -10.54 5.36
N ALA A 172 30.17 -11.39 5.27
CA ALA A 172 28.82 -10.96 4.92
C ALA A 172 28.15 -10.20 6.06
N ASP A 173 27.66 -9.00 5.75
CA ASP A 173 26.67 -8.32 6.59
C ASP A 173 25.27 -8.89 6.31
N LEU A 174 25.02 -9.17 5.03
CA LEU A 174 23.78 -9.70 4.48
C LEU A 174 24.09 -10.94 3.63
N ALA A 175 23.19 -11.93 3.65
CA ALA A 175 23.34 -13.15 2.85
C ALA A 175 22.08 -13.45 2.05
N VAL A 176 22.19 -13.48 0.73
CA VAL A 176 21.11 -13.88 -0.17
C VAL A 176 21.28 -15.38 -0.50
N VAL A 177 20.40 -16.21 0.05
CA VAL A 177 20.42 -17.67 -0.10
C VAL A 177 19.43 -18.07 -1.18
N ALA A 178 19.95 -18.36 -2.38
CA ALA A 178 19.19 -18.81 -3.52
C ALA A 178 19.01 -20.34 -3.51
N PHE A 179 17.77 -20.79 -3.67
CA PHE A 179 17.44 -22.22 -3.71
C PHE A 179 16.12 -22.49 -4.45
N PHE A 180 15.87 -23.76 -4.74
CA PHE A 180 14.56 -24.26 -5.12
C PHE A 180 14.15 -25.37 -4.13
N PRO A 181 12.86 -25.44 -3.71
CA PRO A 181 12.36 -26.30 -2.62
C PRO A 181 12.34 -27.79 -2.99
N HIS A 182 13.51 -28.39 -3.16
CA HIS A 182 13.69 -29.79 -3.54
C HIS A 182 14.29 -30.64 -2.40
N PRO A 183 13.88 -31.91 -2.22
CA PRO A 183 14.35 -32.72 -1.08
C PRO A 183 15.87 -32.90 -1.04
N GLN A 184 16.52 -32.90 -2.20
CA GLN A 184 17.97 -33.10 -2.29
C GLN A 184 18.80 -31.89 -1.82
N SER A 185 18.26 -30.66 -1.86
CA SER A 185 18.95 -29.45 -1.40
C SER A 185 18.58 -29.07 0.05
N PHE A 186 17.43 -29.56 0.55
CA PHE A 186 16.89 -29.19 1.85
C PHE A 186 17.87 -29.37 3.01
N ARG A 187 18.45 -30.57 3.19
CA ARG A 187 19.31 -30.85 4.36
C ARG A 187 20.57 -29.99 4.36
N GLY A 188 21.20 -29.82 3.20
CA GLY A 188 22.42 -29.01 3.07
C GLY A 188 22.15 -27.53 3.27
N THR A 189 21.07 -27.02 2.67
CA THR A 189 20.68 -25.60 2.81
C THR A 189 20.31 -25.30 4.26
N ARG A 190 19.57 -26.21 4.93
CA ARG A 190 19.27 -26.09 6.36
C ARG A 190 20.52 -26.01 7.22
N ALA A 191 21.49 -26.89 7.01
CA ALA A 191 22.71 -26.90 7.79
C ALA A 191 23.49 -25.59 7.61
N LEU A 192 23.54 -25.07 6.38
CA LEU A 192 24.20 -23.82 6.07
C LEU A 192 23.50 -22.59 6.64
N VAL A 193 22.18 -22.49 6.51
CA VAL A 193 21.40 -21.39 7.10
C VAL A 193 21.55 -21.40 8.61
N ARG A 194 21.53 -22.58 9.24
CA ARG A 194 21.81 -22.67 10.69
C ARG A 194 23.23 -22.22 11.02
N ALA A 195 24.23 -22.62 10.25
CA ALA A 195 25.60 -22.15 10.46
C ALA A 195 25.71 -20.63 10.30
N LEU A 196 25.04 -20.05 9.30
CA LEU A 196 24.96 -18.60 9.07
C LEU A 196 24.43 -17.87 10.29
N LEU A 197 23.35 -18.38 10.88
CA LEU A 197 22.74 -17.77 12.06
C LEU A 197 23.57 -17.95 13.35
N HIS A 198 24.50 -18.91 13.39
CA HIS A 198 25.49 -19.03 14.47
C HIS A 198 26.75 -18.19 14.23
N ALA A 199 26.91 -17.63 13.04
CA ALA A 199 28.09 -16.87 12.68
C ALA A 199 28.10 -15.50 13.39
N SER A 200 29.32 -15.04 13.67
CA SER A 200 29.60 -13.69 14.16
C SER A 200 30.55 -13.04 13.17
N THR A 201 30.09 -11.96 12.54
CA THR A 201 30.84 -11.23 11.51
C THR A 201 31.89 -10.33 12.12
N GLU A 202 32.80 -9.80 11.29
CA GLU A 202 33.73 -8.75 11.73
C GLU A 202 33.04 -7.47 12.20
N ARG A 203 31.79 -7.23 11.79
CA ARG A 203 31.04 -6.06 12.22
C ARG A 203 30.61 -6.18 13.66
N SER A 204 30.75 -5.06 14.37
CA SER A 204 30.26 -4.92 15.73
C SER A 204 29.48 -3.62 15.89
N ALA A 205 28.47 -3.68 16.76
CA ALA A 205 27.70 -2.51 17.17
C ALA A 205 27.50 -2.58 18.68
N GLY A 206 27.72 -1.46 19.38
CA GLY A 206 27.62 -1.42 20.85
C GLY A 206 28.55 -2.42 21.56
N GLY A 207 29.71 -2.75 20.97
CA GLY A 207 30.68 -3.69 21.54
C GLY A 207 30.35 -5.17 21.37
N SER A 208 29.38 -5.55 20.53
CA SER A 208 29.03 -6.94 20.23
C SER A 208 29.02 -7.20 18.73
N HIS A 209 29.45 -8.40 18.32
CA HIS A 209 29.44 -8.82 16.93
C HIS A 209 28.02 -9.06 16.40
N LEU A 210 27.84 -8.84 15.10
CA LEU A 210 26.57 -9.02 14.39
C LEU A 210 26.50 -10.37 13.69
N THR A 211 25.28 -10.88 13.56
CA THR A 211 24.91 -12.05 12.76
C THR A 211 24.54 -11.60 11.34
N PRO A 212 25.01 -12.29 10.28
CA PRO A 212 24.59 -11.96 8.92
C PRO A 212 23.07 -12.09 8.76
N ALA A 213 22.40 -11.08 8.20
CA ALA A 213 20.95 -11.16 7.98
C ALA A 213 20.65 -11.97 6.70
N PRO A 214 19.85 -13.05 6.78
CA PRO A 214 19.48 -13.81 5.60
C PRO A 214 18.33 -13.16 4.82
N SER A 215 18.42 -13.25 3.49
CA SER A 215 17.30 -13.16 2.55
C SER A 215 17.27 -14.41 1.69
N PHE A 216 16.07 -14.88 1.35
CA PHE A 216 15.87 -16.10 0.59
C PHE A 216 15.41 -15.77 -0.82
N LEU A 217 16.05 -16.37 -1.82
CA LEU A 217 15.66 -16.24 -3.21
C LEU A 217 15.17 -17.60 -3.71
N VAL A 218 13.87 -17.74 -3.92
CA VAL A 218 13.26 -18.98 -4.40
C VAL A 218 13.20 -18.91 -5.93
N SER A 219 14.04 -19.69 -6.59
CA SER A 219 14.22 -19.58 -8.05
C SER A 219 14.80 -20.87 -8.68
N PRO A 220 14.34 -21.26 -9.88
CA PRO A 220 13.15 -20.75 -10.55
C PRO A 220 11.87 -21.30 -9.89
N VAL A 221 10.81 -20.48 -9.84
CA VAL A 221 9.45 -20.94 -9.59
C VAL A 221 8.88 -21.44 -10.92
N PRO A 222 8.41 -22.70 -11.00
CA PRO A 222 7.87 -23.27 -12.23
C PRO A 222 6.69 -22.44 -12.77
N SER A 223 6.58 -22.37 -14.09
CA SER A 223 5.36 -21.90 -14.76
C SER A 223 4.24 -22.93 -14.54
N GLY A 224 3.06 -22.51 -14.12
CA GLY A 224 1.95 -23.41 -13.84
C GLY A 224 0.64 -22.67 -13.60
N ASP A 225 -0.41 -23.41 -13.25
CA ASP A 225 -1.62 -22.80 -12.70
C ASP A 225 -1.32 -22.18 -11.33
N GLN A 226 -2.20 -21.27 -10.91
CA GLN A 226 -2.05 -20.52 -9.66
C GLN A 226 -1.90 -21.45 -8.44
N GLU A 227 -2.66 -22.55 -8.41
CA GLU A 227 -2.61 -23.52 -7.31
C GLU A 227 -1.25 -24.24 -7.22
N SER A 228 -0.65 -24.62 -8.34
CA SER A 228 0.67 -25.25 -8.34
C SER A 228 1.76 -24.29 -7.89
N ILE A 229 1.66 -23.01 -8.27
CA ILE A 229 2.58 -21.95 -7.83
C ILE A 229 2.44 -21.75 -6.31
N GLU A 230 1.22 -21.60 -5.81
CA GLU A 230 0.96 -21.39 -4.37
C GLU A 230 1.47 -22.56 -3.52
N ARG A 231 1.22 -23.81 -3.94
CA ARG A 231 1.77 -24.99 -3.26
C ARG A 231 3.31 -24.99 -3.26
N TYR A 232 3.93 -24.50 -4.33
CA TYR A 232 5.38 -24.39 -4.43
C TYR A 232 5.94 -23.34 -3.48
N GLU A 233 5.27 -22.18 -3.39
CA GLU A 233 5.61 -21.10 -2.46
C GLU A 233 5.41 -21.53 -1.00
N GLU A 234 4.27 -22.14 -0.66
CA GLU A 234 3.98 -22.65 0.69
C GLU A 234 5.06 -23.65 1.13
N ARG A 235 5.42 -24.59 0.24
CA ARG A 235 6.51 -25.54 0.50
C ARG A 235 7.86 -24.85 0.74
N ALA A 236 8.17 -23.79 0.01
CA ALA A 236 9.42 -23.06 0.20
C ALA A 236 9.43 -22.34 1.56
N LEU A 237 8.33 -21.69 1.93
CA LEU A 237 8.17 -21.01 3.21
C LEU A 237 8.24 -21.99 4.39
N GLU A 238 7.60 -23.16 4.29
CA GLU A 238 7.70 -24.23 5.29
C GLU A 238 9.15 -24.69 5.49
N GLN A 239 9.90 -24.84 4.40
CA GLN A 239 11.31 -25.22 4.48
C GLN A 239 12.12 -24.13 5.16
N ILE A 240 11.96 -22.87 4.76
CA ILE A 240 12.65 -21.73 5.37
C ILE A 240 12.33 -21.65 6.87
N ASN A 241 11.06 -21.78 7.25
CA ASN A 241 10.65 -21.76 8.64
C ASN A 241 11.40 -22.82 9.46
N SER A 242 11.48 -24.05 8.95
CA SER A 242 12.24 -25.13 9.61
C SER A 242 13.75 -24.86 9.75
N TRP A 243 14.31 -23.99 8.91
CA TRP A 243 15.73 -23.63 8.94
C TRP A 243 16.04 -22.61 10.02
N VAL A 244 15.14 -21.62 10.16
CA VAL A 244 15.30 -20.47 11.05
C VAL A 244 14.66 -20.64 12.42
N ASP A 245 13.79 -21.64 12.58
CA ASP A 245 13.10 -21.98 13.83
C ASP A 245 14.06 -22.08 15.04
N GLY A 246 13.59 -21.57 16.18
CA GLY A 246 14.34 -21.50 17.44
C GLY A 246 15.37 -20.36 17.53
N SER A 247 15.40 -19.45 16.57
CA SER A 247 16.23 -18.23 16.62
C SER A 247 15.51 -17.13 17.42
N VAL A 248 16.21 -16.50 18.35
CA VAL A 248 15.68 -15.47 19.26
C VAL A 248 16.55 -14.22 19.21
N LEU A 249 15.94 -13.06 19.41
CA LEU A 249 16.65 -11.80 19.57
C LEU A 249 17.20 -11.68 21.00
N PRO A 250 18.13 -10.74 21.29
CA PRO A 250 18.63 -10.50 22.65
C PRO A 250 17.52 -10.14 23.66
N THR A 251 16.38 -9.65 23.17
CA THR A 251 15.18 -9.35 23.95
C THR A 251 14.40 -10.60 24.38
N GLY A 252 14.78 -11.78 23.88
CA GLY A 252 14.06 -13.05 24.08
C GLY A 252 12.88 -13.28 23.12
N ALA A 253 12.55 -12.30 22.26
CA ALA A 253 11.52 -12.45 21.24
C ALA A 253 11.99 -13.37 20.09
N SER A 254 11.06 -14.01 19.38
CA SER A 254 11.41 -14.77 18.18
C SER A 254 12.05 -13.84 17.13
N ALA A 255 13.18 -14.27 16.57
CA ALA A 255 13.88 -13.52 15.53
C ALA A 255 13.13 -13.57 14.20
N PHE A 256 12.48 -14.71 13.92
CA PHE A 256 11.70 -14.94 12.71
C PHE A 256 10.28 -15.35 13.07
N ASP A 257 9.33 -14.83 12.30
CA ASP A 257 7.94 -15.26 12.25
C ASP A 257 7.52 -15.33 10.78
N ASP A 258 6.34 -15.84 10.44
CA ASP A 258 5.97 -15.98 9.02
C ASP A 258 5.98 -14.67 8.24
N ALA A 259 5.56 -13.57 8.87
CA ALA A 259 5.59 -12.27 8.24
C ALA A 259 7.04 -11.94 7.90
N LYS A 260 7.91 -12.06 8.89
CA LYS A 260 9.37 -11.96 8.81
C LYS A 260 10.03 -13.07 7.99
N ILE A 261 9.35 -14.09 7.51
CA ILE A 261 9.89 -15.01 6.51
C ILE A 261 9.44 -14.58 5.11
N ALA A 262 8.15 -14.31 4.94
CA ALA A 262 7.55 -13.89 3.67
C ALA A 262 8.26 -12.67 3.08
N ASP A 263 8.36 -11.55 3.79
CA ASP A 263 9.02 -10.34 3.24
C ASP A 263 10.57 -10.42 3.07
N ILE A 264 11.29 -11.48 3.51
CA ILE A 264 12.73 -11.70 3.19
C ILE A 264 12.87 -12.75 2.11
N THR A 265 11.75 -13.31 1.64
CA THR A 265 11.71 -14.33 0.62
C THR A 265 11.23 -13.70 -0.68
N ASN A 266 12.06 -13.74 -1.70
CA ASN A 266 11.71 -13.29 -3.04
C ASN A 266 11.51 -14.49 -3.97
N PHE A 267 10.40 -14.50 -4.71
CA PHE A 267 10.01 -15.57 -5.61
C PHE A 267 10.22 -15.12 -7.06
N ILE A 268 11.10 -15.84 -7.79
CA ILE A 268 11.39 -15.53 -9.19
C ILE A 268 10.79 -16.61 -10.07
N VAL A 269 9.74 -16.25 -10.81
CA VAL A 269 9.11 -17.13 -11.80
C VAL A 269 10.06 -17.35 -12.97
N TYR A 270 10.06 -18.59 -13.48
CA TYR A 270 10.79 -18.93 -14.68
C TYR A 270 10.40 -18.02 -15.84
N ASN A 271 11.40 -17.37 -16.45
CA ASN A 271 11.22 -16.48 -17.58
C ASN A 271 12.16 -16.92 -18.72
N GLU A 272 11.57 -17.26 -19.87
CA GLU A 272 12.30 -17.75 -21.05
C GLU A 272 13.26 -16.70 -21.61
N ALA A 273 12.88 -15.41 -21.61
CA ALA A 273 13.73 -14.33 -22.11
C ALA A 273 14.97 -14.14 -21.24
N VAL A 274 14.85 -14.31 -19.92
CA VAL A 274 16.01 -14.30 -19.02
C VAL A 274 16.89 -15.53 -19.23
N ALA A 275 16.28 -16.70 -19.45
CA ALA A 275 17.00 -17.97 -19.62
C ALA A 275 17.75 -18.08 -20.97
N THR A 276 17.30 -17.37 -22.00
CA THR A 276 17.88 -17.40 -23.36
C THR A 276 18.82 -16.22 -23.66
N SER A 277 18.95 -15.27 -22.73
CA SER A 277 19.82 -14.11 -22.89
C SER A 277 21.24 -14.41 -22.42
N ASP A 278 22.23 -14.01 -23.21
CA ASP A 278 23.66 -14.13 -22.87
C ASP A 278 24.11 -13.09 -21.82
N SER A 279 23.36 -11.98 -21.68
CA SER A 279 23.62 -10.91 -20.72
C SER A 279 22.34 -10.44 -20.04
N VAL A 280 22.48 -9.73 -18.92
CA VAL A 280 21.35 -9.04 -18.28
C VAL A 280 20.89 -7.90 -19.19
N VAL A 281 19.60 -7.89 -19.54
CA VAL A 281 19.02 -6.87 -20.43
C VAL A 281 18.42 -5.74 -19.59
N GLU A 282 18.66 -4.49 -20.00
CA GLU A 282 18.00 -3.31 -19.43
C GLU A 282 16.56 -3.24 -19.92
N SER A 283 15.69 -3.97 -19.24
CA SER A 283 14.24 -3.91 -19.43
C SER A 283 13.57 -3.83 -18.08
N ALA A 284 12.68 -2.84 -17.91
CA ALA A 284 11.91 -2.66 -16.70
C ALA A 284 11.12 -3.93 -16.33
N ASP A 285 10.56 -4.63 -17.33
CA ASP A 285 9.78 -5.85 -17.14
C ASP A 285 10.64 -7.01 -16.61
N LEU A 286 11.91 -7.10 -17.04
CA LEU A 286 12.83 -8.15 -16.62
C LEU A 286 13.51 -7.84 -15.28
N SER A 287 13.68 -6.56 -14.93
CA SER A 287 14.24 -6.15 -13.63
C SER A 287 13.22 -6.20 -12.50
N ARG A 288 11.93 -5.99 -12.80
CA ARG A 288 10.85 -5.87 -11.80
C ARG A 288 10.80 -7.02 -10.78
N PRO A 289 10.95 -8.31 -11.15
CA PRO A 289 10.97 -9.41 -10.17
C PRO A 289 12.10 -9.31 -9.13
N TYR A 290 13.17 -8.58 -9.43
CA TYR A 290 14.33 -8.41 -8.55
C TYR A 290 14.27 -7.14 -7.71
N GLU A 291 13.31 -6.24 -7.96
CA GLU A 291 13.11 -5.01 -7.17
C GLU A 291 12.95 -5.30 -5.67
N PRO A 292 12.13 -6.27 -5.21
CA PRO A 292 12.00 -6.54 -3.78
C PRO A 292 13.33 -6.92 -3.09
N LEU A 293 14.20 -7.63 -3.81
CA LEU A 293 15.52 -8.00 -3.31
C LEU A 293 16.46 -6.79 -3.23
N ALA A 294 16.48 -5.95 -4.27
CA ALA A 294 17.24 -4.71 -4.27
C ALA A 294 16.75 -3.74 -3.18
N GLU A 295 15.43 -3.62 -3.01
CA GLU A 295 14.79 -2.84 -1.96
C GLU A 295 15.18 -3.35 -0.57
N TRP A 296 15.23 -4.67 -0.38
CA TRP A 296 15.70 -5.29 0.86
C TRP A 296 17.14 -4.90 1.18
N ILE A 297 18.07 -5.03 0.22
CA ILE A 297 19.47 -4.64 0.37
C ILE A 297 19.60 -3.14 0.68
N SER A 298 18.91 -2.29 -0.08
CA SER A 298 18.91 -0.84 0.09
C SER A 298 18.48 -0.41 1.50
N GLY A 299 17.75 -1.26 2.25
CA GLY A 299 17.33 -0.96 3.62
C GLY A 299 18.42 -0.95 4.66
N TYR A 300 19.58 -1.50 4.31
CA TYR A 300 20.76 -1.51 5.16
C TYR A 300 21.81 -0.49 4.70
N LEU A 301 21.61 0.10 3.52
CA LEU A 301 22.49 1.13 2.98
C LEU A 301 22.14 2.47 3.63
N PRO A 302 23.12 3.37 3.78
CA PRO A 302 22.82 4.74 4.21
C PRO A 302 21.80 5.34 3.24
N SER A 303 20.62 5.68 3.76
CA SER A 303 19.71 6.59 3.05
C SER A 303 20.49 7.88 2.84
N ASN A 304 20.48 8.46 1.63
CA ASN A 304 20.90 9.85 1.40
C ASN A 304 19.98 10.87 2.14
N VAL A 305 19.18 10.42 3.11
CA VAL A 305 18.26 11.21 3.92
C VAL A 305 19.05 11.80 5.07
N SER A 306 19.40 13.08 4.91
CA SER A 306 19.85 13.92 6.01
C SER A 306 18.79 13.93 7.14
N PRO A 307 19.15 14.20 8.40
CA PRO A 307 18.17 14.57 9.42
C PRO A 307 17.22 15.65 8.87
N LEU A 308 16.00 15.74 9.44
CA LEU A 308 15.08 16.84 9.14
C LEU A 308 15.86 18.16 9.13
N PRO A 309 15.72 18.97 8.07
CA PRO A 309 16.53 20.17 7.91
C PRO A 309 16.35 21.11 9.11
N ASP A 310 17.47 21.53 9.73
CA ASP A 310 17.49 22.56 10.77
C ASP A 310 17.32 23.93 10.12
N VAL A 311 16.09 24.43 10.03
CA VAL A 311 15.78 25.66 9.28
C VAL A 311 16.19 26.92 10.07
N PHE A 312 16.35 26.83 11.40
CA PHE A 312 16.58 28.00 12.27
C PHE A 312 18.03 28.23 12.79
N PHE A 313 19.01 27.36 12.54
CA PHE A 313 20.37 27.52 13.12
C PHE A 313 21.43 28.17 12.23
N SER A 314 21.13 28.57 10.99
CA SER A 314 22.11 29.17 10.07
C SER A 314 22.38 30.67 10.30
N GLY A 315 22.02 31.23 11.46
CA GLY A 315 22.22 32.66 11.74
C GLY A 315 22.35 33.02 13.22
N ARG A 316 23.48 32.68 13.85
CA ARG A 316 24.19 33.48 14.89
C ARG A 316 25.31 32.67 15.55
N SER A 317 26.50 32.75 14.98
CA SER A 317 27.74 32.54 15.75
C SER A 317 28.20 33.88 16.34
N SER A 318 28.01 34.07 17.65
CA SER A 318 28.96 34.82 18.49
C SER A 318 28.54 34.80 19.96
N GLY A 319 29.44 34.32 20.81
CA GLY A 319 29.52 34.74 22.22
C GLY A 319 29.03 33.72 23.24
N ARG A 320 29.98 33.18 24.01
CA ARG A 320 29.75 32.59 25.34
C ARG A 320 29.01 33.60 26.23
N ASP A 321 28.02 33.14 26.99
CA ASP A 321 28.12 33.06 28.45
C ASP A 321 26.85 32.46 29.07
N THR A 322 27.08 31.60 30.05
CA THR A 322 26.10 30.91 30.89
C THR A 322 25.30 31.86 31.78
N VAL A 323 23.96 31.87 31.64
CA VAL A 323 23.03 32.11 32.77
C VAL A 323 21.79 31.23 32.57
N SER A 324 21.58 30.31 33.50
CA SER A 324 20.41 29.45 33.60
C SER A 324 19.18 30.25 34.06
N ILE A 325 18.24 30.45 33.15
CA ILE A 325 16.84 30.79 33.47
C ILE A 325 15.97 29.81 32.70
N ALA A 326 15.14 29.04 33.41
CA ALA A 326 14.20 28.10 32.85
C ALA A 326 13.13 28.80 32.01
N PHE A 327 13.42 28.99 30.73
CA PHE A 327 12.41 29.10 29.68
C PHE A 327 12.33 27.72 29.02
N SER A 328 11.11 27.20 28.82
CA SER A 328 10.90 26.02 27.98
C SER A 328 11.65 26.22 26.67
N GLU A 329 12.52 25.29 26.31
CA GLU A 329 13.21 25.33 25.01
C GLU A 329 12.18 25.52 23.89
N PRO A 330 12.48 26.33 22.86
CA PRO A 330 11.57 26.50 21.73
C PRO A 330 11.30 25.14 21.09
N LYS A 331 10.03 24.86 20.80
CA LYS A 331 9.63 23.64 20.10
C LYS A 331 10.38 23.52 18.77
N SER A 332 10.89 22.32 18.48
CA SER A 332 11.46 21.99 17.18
C SER A 332 10.40 22.07 16.06
N GLU A 333 10.82 22.24 14.81
CA GLU A 333 9.94 22.26 13.63
C GLU A 333 9.13 20.96 13.52
N LYS A 334 9.71 19.84 13.95
CA LYS A 334 8.99 18.57 14.05
C LYS A 334 7.85 18.64 15.07
N GLU A 335 8.09 19.21 16.25
CA GLU A 335 7.06 19.33 17.29
C GLU A 335 5.94 20.28 16.86
N LEU A 336 6.30 21.38 16.19
CA LEU A 336 5.31 22.28 15.58
C LEU A 336 4.50 21.55 14.49
N ALA A 337 5.15 20.79 13.62
CA ALA A 337 4.47 19.99 12.60
C ALA A 337 3.53 18.96 13.25
N LEU A 338 3.98 18.23 14.28
CA LEU A 338 3.13 17.29 15.02
C LEU A 338 1.92 17.97 15.68
N ASP A 339 2.07 19.22 16.12
CA ASP A 339 0.99 20.02 16.72
C ASP A 339 -0.05 20.48 15.68
N GLU A 340 0.42 20.91 14.52
CA GLU A 340 -0.40 21.45 13.42
C GLU A 340 -1.08 20.38 12.55
N LEU A 341 -0.45 19.20 12.40
CA LEU A 341 -0.99 18.12 11.57
C LEU A 341 -2.34 17.64 12.09
N SER A 342 -3.35 17.67 11.21
CA SER A 342 -4.70 17.18 11.49
C SER A 342 -5.13 16.12 10.47
N PHE A 343 -5.33 14.90 10.96
CA PHE A 343 -5.88 13.77 10.20
C PHE A 343 -7.29 13.42 10.70
N SER A 344 -8.11 14.44 10.94
CA SER A 344 -9.47 14.24 11.45
C SER A 344 -10.25 13.27 10.55
N THR A 345 -10.95 12.34 11.18
CA THR A 345 -11.75 11.29 10.53
C THR A 345 -13.24 11.62 10.60
N VAL A 346 -13.55 12.91 10.77
CA VAL A 346 -14.91 13.43 10.88
C VAL A 346 -15.70 12.85 9.72
N VAL A 347 -16.85 12.25 10.04
CA VAL A 347 -17.70 11.64 9.03
C VAL A 347 -17.96 12.71 7.97
N ALA A 348 -17.99 12.30 6.71
CA ALA A 348 -18.24 13.20 5.58
C ALA A 348 -19.45 14.14 5.80
N GLU A 349 -20.40 13.76 6.64
CA GLU A 349 -21.61 14.51 7.02
C GLU A 349 -21.36 15.65 8.03
N GLN A 350 -20.21 15.65 8.71
CA GLN A 350 -19.86 16.54 9.83
C GLN A 350 -18.65 17.44 9.53
N GLU A 351 -17.92 17.23 8.42
CA GLU A 351 -16.80 18.09 8.02
C GLU A 351 -17.30 19.49 7.62
N ASP A 352 -16.48 20.53 7.80
CA ASP A 352 -16.83 21.87 7.32
C ASP A 352 -16.68 21.99 5.79
N ASP A 353 -17.44 22.88 5.14
CA ASP A 353 -17.43 23.07 3.69
C ASP A 353 -16.06 23.59 3.18
N GLU A 354 -15.35 24.38 4.00
CA GLU A 354 -13.97 24.81 3.73
C GLU A 354 -12.99 23.63 3.77
N GLU A 355 -13.07 22.75 4.76
CA GLU A 355 -12.23 21.54 4.84
C GLU A 355 -12.48 20.63 3.63
N LEU A 356 -13.73 20.45 3.23
CA LEU A 356 -14.10 19.65 2.06
C LEU A 356 -13.50 20.24 0.77
N ARG A 357 -13.52 21.57 0.61
CA ARG A 357 -12.90 22.26 -0.53
C ARG A 357 -11.38 22.06 -0.56
N ILE A 358 -10.72 22.15 0.58
CA ILE A 358 -9.27 22.06 0.69
C ILE A 358 -8.80 20.61 0.47
N PHE A 359 -9.47 19.62 1.06
CA PHE A 359 -8.97 18.25 1.14
C PHE A 359 -9.59 17.26 0.13
N PHE A 360 -10.62 17.65 -0.63
CA PHE A 360 -11.17 16.79 -1.69
C PHE A 360 -10.12 16.47 -2.76
N LEU A 361 -9.77 15.20 -2.92
CA LEU A 361 -8.81 14.74 -3.93
C LEU A 361 -9.51 14.42 -5.25
N ARG A 362 -9.12 15.09 -6.35
CA ARG A 362 -9.58 14.76 -7.71
C ARG A 362 -8.72 13.66 -8.32
N THR A 363 -9.22 12.43 -8.26
CA THR A 363 -8.77 11.28 -9.05
C THR A 363 -9.48 11.21 -10.41
N SER A 364 -9.03 10.33 -11.30
CA SER A 364 -9.73 10.06 -12.58
C SER A 364 -11.19 9.62 -12.36
N ALA A 365 -11.43 8.75 -11.37
CA ALA A 365 -12.76 8.25 -11.02
C ALA A 365 -13.67 9.35 -10.44
N THR A 366 -13.17 10.16 -9.50
CA THR A 366 -13.95 11.27 -8.91
C THR A 366 -14.21 12.38 -9.93
N GLY A 367 -13.26 12.65 -10.83
CA GLY A 367 -13.44 13.57 -11.96
C GLY A 367 -14.59 13.13 -12.88
N ARG A 368 -14.63 11.85 -13.24
CA ARG A 368 -15.76 11.27 -13.98
C ARG A 368 -17.06 11.30 -13.19
N ALA A 369 -17.02 11.02 -11.88
CA ALA A 369 -18.21 11.03 -11.02
C ALA A 369 -18.86 12.42 -10.92
N LEU A 370 -18.07 13.49 -11.01
CA LEU A 370 -18.57 14.87 -11.05
C LEU A 370 -19.14 15.26 -12.42
N SER A 371 -18.84 14.52 -13.49
CA SER A 371 -19.35 14.83 -14.84
C SER A 371 -20.87 14.66 -14.92
N PRO A 372 -21.61 15.59 -15.55
CA PRO A 372 -23.05 15.47 -15.74
C PRO A 372 -23.46 14.27 -16.63
N ASP A 373 -22.54 13.75 -17.44
CA ASP A 373 -22.81 12.65 -18.38
C ASP A 373 -22.83 11.25 -17.73
N ILE A 374 -22.36 11.16 -16.48
CA ILE A 374 -22.27 9.90 -15.71
C ILE A 374 -23.43 9.84 -14.70
N PRO A 375 -24.61 9.29 -15.04
CA PRO A 375 -25.74 9.27 -14.11
C PRO A 375 -25.56 8.38 -12.89
N LEU A 376 -24.67 7.39 -12.94
CA LEU A 376 -24.52 6.39 -11.89
C LEU A 376 -23.09 6.36 -11.34
N VAL A 377 -22.96 6.59 -10.04
CA VAL A 377 -21.71 6.54 -9.28
C VAL A 377 -21.83 5.41 -8.27
N ILE A 378 -21.00 4.38 -8.41
CA ILE A 378 -21.04 3.18 -7.57
C ILE A 378 -19.80 3.17 -6.70
N GLY A 379 -19.93 2.81 -5.43
CA GLY A 379 -18.74 2.62 -4.59
C GLY A 379 -19.07 2.00 -3.24
N ARG A 380 -18.08 1.37 -2.63
CA ARG A 380 -18.20 0.79 -1.27
C ARG A 380 -18.22 1.89 -0.21
N LYS A 381 -18.50 1.56 1.05
CA LYS A 381 -18.47 2.56 2.14
C LYS A 381 -17.06 3.10 2.31
N GLY A 382 -16.92 4.41 2.55
CA GLY A 382 -15.62 5.06 2.68
C GLY A 382 -14.92 5.44 1.36
N THR A 383 -15.42 5.02 0.19
CA THR A 383 -14.82 5.37 -1.12
C THR A 383 -14.96 6.83 -1.55
N GLY A 384 -15.74 7.64 -0.83
CA GLY A 384 -15.90 9.08 -1.10
C GLY A 384 -17.22 9.50 -1.77
N LYS A 385 -18.24 8.62 -1.83
CA LYS A 385 -19.57 8.97 -2.39
C LYS A 385 -20.17 10.23 -1.76
N THR A 386 -20.27 10.26 -0.42
CA THR A 386 -20.84 11.40 0.30
C THR A 386 -20.05 12.70 0.08
N MET A 387 -18.73 12.63 -0.13
CA MET A 387 -17.91 13.79 -0.52
C MET A 387 -18.29 14.34 -1.90
N ILE A 388 -18.52 13.45 -2.87
CA ILE A 388 -19.02 13.84 -4.19
C ILE A 388 -20.42 14.46 -4.06
N PHE A 389 -21.31 13.85 -3.27
CA PHE A 389 -22.65 14.40 -3.04
C PHE A 389 -22.58 15.81 -2.47
N ARG A 390 -21.82 16.04 -1.39
CA ARG A 390 -21.67 17.37 -0.77
C ARG A 390 -21.14 18.42 -1.74
N LYS A 391 -20.14 18.05 -2.55
CA LYS A 391 -19.58 18.95 -3.58
C LYS A 391 -20.61 19.31 -4.64
N LEU A 392 -21.46 18.36 -5.01
CA LEU A 392 -22.52 18.59 -5.98
C LEU A 392 -23.74 19.30 -5.38
N SER A 393 -23.98 19.18 -4.07
CA SER A 393 -25.08 19.82 -3.36
C SER A 393 -24.70 21.15 -2.71
N ALA A 394 -23.49 21.67 -2.99
CA ALA A 394 -23.00 22.89 -2.38
C ALA A 394 -23.90 24.10 -2.73
N PRO A 395 -24.04 25.10 -1.85
CA PRO A 395 -24.99 26.21 -2.03
C PRO A 395 -24.77 27.07 -3.29
N ASP A 396 -23.56 27.04 -3.85
CA ASP A 396 -23.16 27.74 -5.08
C ASP A 396 -23.55 26.98 -6.36
N THR A 397 -24.08 25.76 -6.23
CA THR A 397 -24.57 24.95 -7.36
C THR A 397 -26.06 25.18 -7.60
N SER A 398 -26.53 24.92 -8.83
CA SER A 398 -27.97 24.91 -9.15
C SER A 398 -28.59 23.52 -9.06
N ASN A 399 -27.87 22.55 -8.49
CA ASN A 399 -28.30 21.16 -8.43
C ASN A 399 -29.43 20.97 -7.41
N VAL A 400 -30.30 19.99 -7.67
CA VAL A 400 -31.48 19.72 -6.86
C VAL A 400 -31.28 18.42 -6.10
N THR A 401 -31.31 18.50 -4.79
CA THR A 401 -31.29 17.33 -3.91
C THR A 401 -32.67 16.68 -3.85
N VAL A 402 -32.76 15.43 -4.29
CA VAL A 402 -34.01 14.64 -4.26
C VAL A 402 -34.01 13.65 -3.10
N VAL A 403 -32.86 13.02 -2.84
CA VAL A 403 -32.60 12.19 -1.66
C VAL A 403 -31.20 12.51 -1.15
N ALA A 404 -31.08 12.66 0.16
CA ALA A 404 -29.83 12.97 0.82
C ALA A 404 -29.49 11.89 1.85
N PRO A 405 -28.19 11.66 2.13
CA PRO A 405 -27.78 10.87 3.27
C PRO A 405 -28.15 11.56 4.58
N SER A 406 -28.23 10.77 5.64
CA SER A 406 -28.52 11.23 6.99
C SER A 406 -27.64 12.42 7.38
N GLY A 407 -28.23 13.46 7.98
CA GLY A 407 -27.50 14.64 8.44
C GLY A 407 -27.16 15.70 7.37
N LEU A 408 -27.27 15.39 6.08
CA LEU A 408 -27.00 16.35 4.99
C LEU A 408 -28.25 16.84 4.24
N GLY A 409 -29.42 16.29 4.55
CA GLY A 409 -30.69 16.64 3.93
C GLY A 409 -31.46 17.76 4.62
N ALA A 410 -32.29 18.47 3.86
CA ALA A 410 -33.32 19.33 4.44
C ALA A 410 -34.39 18.48 5.17
N ALA A 411 -34.99 19.03 6.23
CA ALA A 411 -35.94 18.31 7.10
C ALA A 411 -37.22 17.78 6.39
N TRP A 412 -37.48 18.21 5.16
CA TRP A 412 -38.61 17.74 4.35
C TRP A 412 -38.26 16.55 3.46
N LEU A 413 -36.98 16.22 3.27
CA LEU A 413 -36.55 15.08 2.45
C LEU A 413 -36.92 13.75 3.11
N PRO A 414 -37.13 12.68 2.33
CA PRO A 414 -37.58 11.41 2.87
C PRO A 414 -36.48 10.72 3.70
N GLY A 415 -36.84 10.26 4.90
CA GLY A 415 -36.06 9.34 5.72
C GLY A 415 -36.73 7.97 5.87
N VAL A 416 -36.32 7.22 6.90
CA VAL A 416 -36.78 5.84 7.16
C VAL A 416 -38.30 5.75 7.28
N ASP A 417 -38.89 6.65 8.05
CA ASP A 417 -40.33 6.66 8.31
C ASP A 417 -41.11 7.12 7.08
N GLU A 418 -40.64 8.16 6.38
CA GLU A 418 -41.27 8.67 5.16
C GLU A 418 -41.27 7.61 4.06
N PHE A 419 -40.15 6.93 3.80
CA PHE A 419 -40.13 5.84 2.81
C PHE A 419 -41.07 4.69 3.19
N ALA A 420 -41.26 4.41 4.49
CA ALA A 420 -42.22 3.42 4.95
C ALA A 420 -43.68 3.79 4.68
N LEU A 421 -44.02 5.05 4.91
CA LEU A 421 -45.33 5.57 4.61
C LEU A 421 -45.57 5.65 3.10
N LEU A 422 -44.57 6.07 2.32
CA LEU A 422 -44.66 6.12 0.85
C LEU A 422 -44.83 4.74 0.21
N ASP A 423 -44.19 3.71 0.75
CA ASP A 423 -44.40 2.33 0.29
C ASP A 423 -45.84 1.85 0.57
N SER A 424 -46.39 2.24 1.73
CA SER A 424 -47.77 1.94 2.08
C SER A 424 -48.76 2.67 1.17
N VAL A 425 -48.51 3.95 0.88
CA VAL A 425 -49.29 4.76 -0.09
C VAL A 425 -49.25 4.12 -1.48
N ARG A 426 -48.06 3.76 -1.94
CA ARG A 426 -47.84 3.12 -3.24
C ARG A 426 -48.63 1.81 -3.34
N ALA A 427 -48.55 0.96 -2.32
CA ALA A 427 -49.26 -0.31 -2.27
C ALA A 427 -50.79 -0.12 -2.24
N GLU A 428 -51.29 0.83 -1.44
CA GLU A 428 -52.71 1.19 -1.36
C GLU A 428 -53.28 1.61 -2.72
N LEU A 429 -52.50 2.37 -3.50
CA LEU A 429 -52.89 2.89 -4.81
C LEU A 429 -52.57 1.94 -5.97
N GLY A 430 -51.97 0.77 -5.71
CA GLY A 430 -51.58 -0.18 -6.75
C GLY A 430 -50.53 0.36 -7.73
N LEU A 431 -49.59 1.18 -7.23
CA LEU A 431 -48.56 1.84 -8.05
C LEU A 431 -47.19 1.15 -7.94
N GLU A 432 -46.34 1.43 -8.92
CA GLU A 432 -44.93 1.05 -8.92
C GLU A 432 -44.05 2.16 -8.32
N TRP A 433 -42.87 1.80 -7.81
CA TRP A 433 -41.91 2.78 -7.26
C TRP A 433 -41.50 3.86 -8.25
N ARG A 434 -41.54 3.56 -9.55
CA ARG A 434 -41.33 4.54 -10.63
C ARG A 434 -42.24 5.77 -10.50
N ALA A 435 -43.50 5.60 -10.12
CA ALA A 435 -44.45 6.71 -9.96
C ALA A 435 -44.10 7.57 -8.74
N VAL A 436 -43.66 6.93 -7.64
CA VAL A 436 -43.19 7.62 -6.43
C VAL A 436 -41.97 8.48 -6.75
N TRP A 437 -40.99 7.93 -7.47
CA TRP A 437 -39.80 8.67 -7.86
C TRP A 437 -40.09 9.84 -8.79
N GLN A 438 -41.04 9.68 -9.72
CA GLN A 438 -41.48 10.79 -10.58
C GLN A 438 -42.13 11.91 -9.78
N ALA A 439 -43.06 11.59 -8.90
CA ALA A 439 -43.73 12.58 -8.05
C ALA A 439 -42.73 13.29 -7.12
N LEU A 440 -41.83 12.55 -6.47
CA LEU A 440 -40.79 13.11 -5.61
C LEU A 440 -39.81 14.00 -6.38
N THR A 441 -39.36 13.57 -7.55
CA THR A 441 -38.46 14.38 -8.41
C THR A 441 -39.15 15.67 -8.86
N ALA A 442 -40.41 15.59 -9.31
CA ALA A 442 -41.16 16.76 -9.75
C ALA A 442 -41.33 17.77 -8.60
N LEU A 443 -41.68 17.29 -7.41
CA LEU A 443 -41.83 18.12 -6.22
C LEU A 443 -40.50 18.79 -5.80
N ALA A 444 -39.39 18.04 -5.81
CA ALA A 444 -38.06 18.56 -5.47
C ALA A 444 -37.61 19.65 -6.45
N VAL A 445 -37.81 19.44 -7.76
CA VAL A 445 -37.44 20.42 -8.79
C VAL A 445 -38.36 21.64 -8.74
N ALA A 446 -39.67 21.46 -8.58
CA ALA A 446 -40.62 22.57 -8.44
C ALA A 446 -40.30 23.43 -7.22
N LYS A 447 -39.85 22.81 -6.12
CA LYS A 447 -39.38 23.54 -4.93
C LYS A 447 -38.12 24.37 -5.20
N ALA A 448 -37.21 23.87 -6.03
CA ALA A 448 -36.02 24.60 -6.46
C ALA A 448 -36.30 25.64 -7.57
N THR A 449 -37.47 25.59 -8.20
CA THR A 449 -37.89 26.48 -9.31
C THR A 449 -39.28 27.08 -9.03
N PRO A 450 -39.43 27.91 -7.97
CA PRO A 450 -40.73 28.40 -7.52
C PRO A 450 -41.49 29.27 -8.55
N ASP A 451 -40.79 29.77 -9.57
CA ASP A 451 -41.39 30.53 -10.67
C ASP A 451 -42.25 29.66 -11.59
N VAL A 452 -42.03 28.34 -11.61
CA VAL A 452 -42.81 27.39 -12.40
C VAL A 452 -44.00 26.92 -11.59
N GLN A 453 -45.19 27.35 -11.99
CA GLN A 453 -46.42 26.95 -11.31
C GLN A 453 -46.70 25.45 -11.49
N PRO A 454 -47.15 24.73 -10.44
CA PRO A 454 -47.63 23.37 -10.57
C PRO A 454 -48.76 23.28 -11.61
N PRO A 455 -48.85 22.16 -12.36
CA PRO A 455 -49.87 22.00 -13.37
C PRO A 455 -51.26 21.96 -12.74
N ALA A 456 -52.30 22.36 -13.48
CA ALA A 456 -53.65 22.51 -12.96
C ALA A 456 -54.27 21.21 -12.39
N TRP A 457 -53.75 20.05 -12.80
CA TRP A 457 -54.18 18.75 -12.25
C TRP A 457 -53.54 18.41 -10.91
N ALA A 458 -52.39 19.02 -10.59
CA ALA A 458 -51.69 18.76 -9.35
C ALA A 458 -52.53 19.28 -8.18
N PRO A 459 -52.59 18.54 -7.05
CA PRO A 459 -53.28 19.02 -5.87
C PRO A 459 -52.55 20.24 -5.31
N THR A 460 -53.16 20.84 -4.30
CA THR A 460 -52.46 21.83 -3.48
C THR A 460 -51.31 21.16 -2.74
N LEU A 461 -50.08 21.61 -2.99
CA LEU A 461 -48.86 21.10 -2.37
C LEU A 461 -48.36 22.05 -1.29
N GLY A 462 -48.35 21.59 -0.04
CA GLY A 462 -47.91 22.36 1.12
C GLY A 462 -46.44 22.74 1.05
N LEU A 463 -45.57 21.85 0.61
CA LEU A 463 -44.11 22.08 0.54
C LEU A 463 -43.70 23.19 -0.44
N LEU A 464 -44.57 23.53 -1.40
CA LEU A 464 -44.36 24.63 -2.34
C LEU A 464 -44.91 25.97 -1.84
N ARG A 465 -45.65 25.98 -0.72
CA ARG A 465 -46.26 27.21 -0.18
C ARG A 465 -45.35 27.90 0.83
N PRO A 466 -45.18 29.23 0.73
CA PRO A 466 -44.52 30.02 1.78
C PRO A 466 -45.25 29.86 3.12
N GLY A 467 -44.50 29.59 4.19
CA GLY A 467 -45.04 29.49 5.56
C GLY A 467 -45.64 28.14 5.94
N SER A 468 -45.74 27.17 5.02
CA SER A 468 -46.13 25.80 5.35
C SER A 468 -44.99 25.04 6.05
N PRO A 469 -45.31 24.07 6.94
CA PRO A 469 -44.29 23.23 7.58
C PRO A 469 -43.40 22.53 6.54
N GLN A 470 -42.08 22.54 6.79
CA GLN A 470 -41.07 21.96 5.90
C GLN A 470 -40.56 20.65 6.51
N THR A 471 -41.43 19.65 6.61
CA THR A 471 -41.19 18.40 7.33
C THR A 471 -41.42 17.18 6.45
N GLY A 472 -40.83 16.04 6.81
CA GLY A 472 -41.07 14.76 6.16
C GLY A 472 -42.55 14.34 6.16
N SER A 473 -43.30 14.69 7.21
CA SER A 473 -44.76 14.49 7.22
C SER A 473 -45.48 15.28 6.11
N SER A 474 -45.05 16.53 5.87
CA SER A 474 -45.59 17.37 4.79
C SER A 474 -45.26 16.79 3.42
N LEU A 475 -44.08 16.18 3.27
CA LEU A 475 -43.70 15.44 2.07
C LEU A 475 -44.65 14.26 1.81
N VAL A 476 -44.90 13.44 2.83
CA VAL A 476 -45.77 12.26 2.70
C VAL A 476 -47.20 12.67 2.35
N GLU A 477 -47.71 13.75 2.95
CA GLU A 477 -49.03 14.30 2.63
C GLU A 477 -49.13 14.77 1.16
N ASP A 478 -48.17 15.58 0.72
CA ASP A 478 -48.12 16.10 -0.65
C ASP A 478 -47.97 14.97 -1.68
N LEU A 479 -47.09 14.01 -1.42
CA LEU A 479 -46.90 12.86 -2.31
C LEU A 479 -48.10 11.92 -2.32
N ARG A 480 -48.78 11.69 -1.19
CA ARG A 480 -50.03 10.92 -1.16
C ARG A 480 -51.10 11.59 -2.04
N ALA A 481 -51.25 12.90 -1.93
CA ALA A 481 -52.20 13.65 -2.74
C ALA A 481 -51.84 13.60 -4.23
N LEU A 482 -50.55 13.74 -4.58
CA LEU A 482 -50.07 13.64 -5.97
C LEU A 482 -50.31 12.25 -6.56
N LEU A 483 -49.94 11.21 -5.82
CA LEU A 483 -50.05 9.82 -6.27
C LEU A 483 -51.50 9.35 -6.43
N ALA A 484 -52.43 9.92 -5.68
CA ALA A 484 -53.86 9.64 -5.82
C ALA A 484 -54.50 10.29 -7.07
N ALA A 485 -53.78 11.18 -7.78
CA ALA A 485 -54.30 11.80 -8.99
C ALA A 485 -54.49 10.78 -10.12
N PRO A 486 -55.59 10.85 -10.90
CA PRO A 486 -55.76 10.01 -12.07
C PRO A 486 -54.60 10.17 -13.05
N ASP A 487 -54.13 9.05 -13.61
CA ASP A 487 -53.05 9.02 -14.60
C ASP A 487 -51.74 9.67 -14.09
N VAL A 488 -51.43 9.57 -12.79
CA VAL A 488 -50.25 10.23 -12.20
C VAL A 488 -48.94 9.86 -12.91
N GLY A 489 -48.77 8.63 -13.40
CA GLY A 489 -47.55 8.20 -14.09
C GLY A 489 -47.19 9.04 -15.34
N PRO A 490 -48.07 9.14 -16.37
CA PRO A 490 -47.81 10.04 -17.50
C PRO A 490 -47.84 11.52 -17.10
N ARG A 491 -48.77 11.94 -16.23
CA ARG A 491 -48.92 13.37 -15.86
C ARG A 491 -47.73 13.93 -15.07
N SER A 492 -47.21 13.16 -14.11
CA SER A 492 -46.01 13.55 -13.35
C SER A 492 -44.78 13.65 -14.26
N TRP A 493 -44.69 12.82 -15.30
CA TRP A 493 -43.62 12.91 -16.28
C TRP A 493 -43.74 14.13 -17.20
N GLU A 494 -44.94 14.47 -17.66
CA GLU A 494 -45.19 15.74 -18.37
C GLU A 494 -44.81 16.94 -17.50
N TRP A 495 -45.10 16.88 -16.20
CA TRP A 495 -44.68 17.90 -15.27
C TRP A 495 -43.15 17.98 -15.13
N ILE A 496 -42.45 16.85 -14.99
CA ILE A 496 -40.97 16.84 -15.01
C ILE A 496 -40.43 17.46 -16.30
N ARG A 497 -41.03 17.18 -17.46
CA ARG A 497 -40.60 17.78 -18.73
C ARG A 497 -40.80 19.30 -18.77
N ALA A 498 -41.92 19.80 -18.24
CA ALA A 498 -42.13 21.25 -18.14
C ALA A 498 -41.11 21.90 -17.19
N LEU A 499 -40.78 21.22 -16.09
CA LEU A 499 -39.74 21.65 -15.15
C LEU A 499 -38.34 21.59 -15.79
N ASP A 500 -38.08 20.57 -16.61
CA ASP A 500 -36.85 20.43 -17.39
C ASP A 500 -36.64 21.59 -18.35
N GLU A 501 -37.67 21.98 -19.10
CA GLU A 501 -37.60 23.14 -20.00
C GLU A 501 -37.29 24.46 -19.27
N ALA A 502 -37.73 24.59 -18.02
CA ALA A 502 -37.45 25.76 -17.17
C ALA A 502 -36.14 25.68 -16.38
N ALA A 503 -35.54 24.49 -16.25
CA ALA A 503 -34.33 24.27 -15.48
C ALA A 503 -33.09 24.82 -16.20
N ARG A 504 -32.05 25.15 -15.43
CA ARG A 504 -30.75 25.55 -16.01
C ARG A 504 -30.11 24.33 -16.69
N PRO A 505 -29.49 24.49 -17.87
CA PRO A 505 -28.81 23.38 -18.55
C PRO A 505 -27.74 22.73 -17.66
N GLY A 506 -27.78 21.40 -17.55
CA GLY A 506 -26.83 20.62 -16.75
C GLY A 506 -27.16 20.51 -15.26
N THR A 507 -28.36 20.91 -14.83
CA THR A 507 -28.80 20.78 -13.43
C THR A 507 -28.89 19.31 -13.04
N LEU A 508 -28.16 18.92 -11.98
CA LEU A 508 -28.15 17.54 -11.50
C LEU A 508 -29.27 17.29 -10.49
N LEU A 509 -29.92 16.15 -10.62
CA LEU A 509 -30.87 15.58 -9.66
C LEU A 509 -30.10 14.59 -8.78
N LEU A 510 -29.83 14.97 -7.53
CA LEU A 510 -28.94 14.23 -6.65
C LEU A 510 -29.70 13.20 -5.80
N PHE A 511 -29.22 11.97 -5.83
CA PHE A 511 -29.70 10.86 -5.02
C PHE A 511 -28.50 10.21 -4.32
N ASP A 512 -28.41 10.34 -2.99
CA ASP A 512 -27.47 9.60 -2.14
C ASP A 512 -28.18 9.20 -0.83
N GLY A 513 -27.60 8.30 -0.05
CA GLY A 513 -28.19 7.79 1.19
C GLY A 513 -29.29 6.73 0.99
N LEU A 514 -29.36 6.11 -0.19
CA LEU A 514 -30.32 5.04 -0.49
C LEU A 514 -30.06 3.75 0.32
N ASP A 515 -28.89 3.62 0.94
CA ASP A 515 -28.49 2.51 1.80
C ASP A 515 -29.04 2.64 3.23
N SER A 516 -28.97 3.84 3.83
CA SER A 516 -29.43 4.10 5.19
C SER A 516 -30.87 4.62 5.26
N GLY A 517 -31.36 5.27 4.20
CA GLY A 517 -32.65 5.96 4.17
C GLY A 517 -33.89 5.08 4.33
N PHE A 518 -33.80 3.76 4.15
CA PHE A 518 -34.96 2.86 4.22
C PHE A 518 -35.10 2.10 5.56
N GLY A 519 -34.05 2.06 6.38
CA GLY A 519 -33.97 1.26 7.61
C GLY A 519 -33.42 -0.15 7.40
N GLY A 520 -33.19 -0.87 8.52
CA GLY A 520 -32.52 -2.18 8.54
C GLY A 520 -33.41 -3.40 8.78
N THR A 521 -34.74 -3.25 8.82
CA THR A 521 -35.64 -4.40 9.02
C THR A 521 -35.77 -5.22 7.73
N PRO A 522 -36.11 -6.53 7.77
CA PRO A 522 -36.31 -7.33 6.55
C PRO A 522 -37.30 -6.71 5.56
N ALA A 523 -38.39 -6.11 6.06
CA ALA A 523 -39.35 -5.38 5.24
C ALA A 523 -38.75 -4.11 4.61
N ALA A 524 -37.91 -3.37 5.35
CA ALA A 524 -37.18 -2.22 4.83
C ALA A 524 -36.18 -2.60 3.74
N LEU A 525 -35.45 -3.72 3.91
CA LEU A 525 -34.50 -4.23 2.93
C LEU A 525 -35.21 -4.60 1.61
N PHE A 526 -36.36 -5.27 1.70
CA PHE A 526 -37.19 -5.61 0.54
C PHE A 526 -37.69 -4.35 -0.18
N ARG A 527 -38.26 -3.40 0.59
CA ARG A 527 -38.71 -2.12 0.06
C ARG A 527 -37.59 -1.35 -0.64
N ARG A 528 -36.40 -1.30 -0.03
CA ARG A 528 -35.23 -0.63 -0.58
C ARG A 528 -34.84 -1.22 -1.94
N ALA A 529 -34.83 -2.54 -2.07
CA ALA A 529 -34.53 -3.21 -3.34
C ALA A 529 -35.54 -2.82 -4.44
N GLU A 530 -36.84 -2.88 -4.13
CA GLU A 530 -37.92 -2.48 -5.06
C GLU A 530 -37.81 -1.00 -5.45
N ALA A 531 -37.52 -0.13 -4.48
CA ALA A 531 -37.37 1.30 -4.70
C ALA A 531 -36.16 1.62 -5.59
N ILE A 532 -35.00 1.02 -5.34
CA ILE A 532 -33.80 1.24 -6.16
C ILE A 532 -34.02 0.69 -7.58
N THR A 533 -34.65 -0.49 -7.72
CA THR A 533 -35.05 -1.05 -9.03
C THR A 533 -35.89 -0.02 -9.80
N GLY A 534 -36.96 0.50 -9.19
CA GLY A 534 -37.82 1.49 -9.83
C GLY A 534 -37.13 2.81 -10.18
N LEU A 535 -36.13 3.25 -9.40
CA LEU A 535 -35.33 4.43 -9.69
C LEU A 535 -34.43 4.20 -10.91
N LEU A 536 -33.68 3.09 -10.92
CA LEU A 536 -32.77 2.78 -12.02
C LEU A 536 -33.53 2.54 -13.33
N GLU A 537 -34.71 1.91 -13.28
CA GLU A 537 -35.60 1.79 -14.44
C GLU A 537 -36.11 3.14 -14.92
N LEU A 538 -36.48 4.05 -14.02
CA LEU A 538 -36.90 5.40 -14.39
C LEU A 538 -35.80 6.12 -15.16
N VAL A 539 -34.58 6.11 -14.64
CA VAL A 539 -33.43 6.75 -15.28
C VAL A 539 -33.13 6.10 -16.63
N ASN A 540 -33.11 4.76 -16.70
CA ASN A 540 -32.80 4.04 -17.92
C ASN A 540 -33.85 4.27 -19.03
N THR A 541 -35.13 4.32 -18.67
CA THR A 541 -36.22 4.41 -19.66
C THR A 541 -36.58 5.83 -20.06
N ARG A 542 -36.37 6.81 -19.19
CA ARG A 542 -36.86 8.18 -19.37
C ARG A 542 -35.81 9.27 -19.12
N GLY A 543 -34.73 8.97 -18.37
CA GLY A 543 -33.71 9.96 -18.01
C GLY A 543 -33.03 10.61 -19.22
N ASP A 544 -32.81 9.85 -20.30
CA ASP A 544 -32.22 10.36 -21.54
C ASP A 544 -33.11 11.34 -22.32
N GLY A 545 -34.41 11.35 -22.01
CA GLY A 545 -35.37 12.28 -22.61
C GLY A 545 -35.34 13.69 -22.02
N LEU A 546 -34.56 13.93 -20.96
CA LEU A 546 -34.38 15.25 -20.33
C LEU A 546 -33.22 15.99 -20.98
N VAL A 547 -33.42 17.29 -21.22
CA VAL A 547 -32.47 18.17 -21.92
C VAL A 547 -31.59 18.91 -20.93
N ASN A 548 -32.18 19.49 -19.89
CA ASN A 548 -31.50 20.37 -18.93
C ASN A 548 -31.21 19.68 -17.60
N LEU A 549 -32.13 18.81 -17.15
CA LEU A 549 -32.01 17.99 -15.95
C LEU A 549 -31.26 16.70 -16.24
N ARG A 550 -30.38 16.31 -15.32
CA ARG A 550 -29.59 15.08 -15.42
C ARG A 550 -29.62 14.33 -14.10
N TYR A 551 -29.87 13.02 -14.12
CA TYR A 551 -29.81 12.21 -12.92
C TYR A 551 -28.37 12.03 -12.42
N LYS A 552 -28.19 12.01 -11.11
CA LYS A 552 -26.94 11.67 -10.44
C LYS A 552 -27.23 10.81 -9.22
N ILE A 553 -27.03 9.50 -9.38
CA ILE A 553 -27.31 8.49 -8.36
C ILE A 553 -25.99 7.99 -7.81
N LEU A 554 -25.80 8.14 -6.51
CA LEU A 554 -24.71 7.58 -5.75
C LEU A 554 -25.23 6.33 -5.03
N LEU A 555 -24.65 5.17 -5.35
CA LEU A 555 -25.16 3.89 -4.90
C LEU A 555 -24.04 3.01 -4.32
N ARG A 556 -24.38 2.27 -3.26
CA ARG A 556 -23.48 1.28 -2.68
C ARG A 556 -23.36 0.07 -3.62
N GLU A 557 -22.17 -0.51 -3.71
CA GLU A 557 -21.88 -1.54 -4.72
C GLU A 557 -22.69 -2.83 -4.54
N ASP A 558 -22.87 -3.28 -3.31
CA ASP A 558 -23.71 -4.42 -2.94
C ASP A 558 -25.18 -4.20 -3.34
N LEU A 559 -25.72 -3.00 -3.13
CA LEU A 559 -27.09 -2.65 -3.53
C LEU A 559 -27.25 -2.66 -5.05
N TYR A 560 -26.26 -2.12 -5.77
CA TYR A 560 -26.26 -2.20 -7.23
C TYR A 560 -26.22 -3.65 -7.72
N ARG A 561 -25.42 -4.52 -7.09
CA ARG A 561 -25.34 -5.95 -7.46
C ARG A 561 -26.65 -6.68 -7.19
N ALA A 562 -27.29 -6.42 -6.05
CA ALA A 562 -28.54 -7.07 -5.64
C ALA A 562 -29.74 -6.73 -6.53
N VAL A 563 -29.75 -5.57 -7.17
CA VAL A 563 -30.85 -5.13 -8.04
C VAL A 563 -30.82 -5.82 -9.40
N ASN A 564 -31.95 -6.44 -9.77
CA ASN A 564 -32.15 -7.11 -11.04
C ASN A 564 -33.05 -6.26 -11.95
N ILE A 565 -32.44 -5.42 -12.79
CA ILE A 565 -33.15 -4.58 -13.76
C ILE A 565 -33.01 -5.10 -15.19
N PRO A 566 -34.09 -5.05 -16.00
CA PRO A 566 -33.97 -5.24 -17.44
C PRO A 566 -32.96 -4.26 -18.02
N ASN A 567 -32.11 -4.72 -18.94
CA ASN A 567 -31.15 -3.85 -19.66
C ASN A 567 -30.14 -3.12 -18.76
N LYS A 568 -29.67 -3.76 -17.68
CA LYS A 568 -28.59 -3.25 -16.81
C LYS A 568 -27.34 -2.79 -17.59
N SER A 569 -27.09 -3.39 -18.75
CA SER A 569 -26.04 -3.00 -19.71
C SER A 569 -26.19 -1.58 -20.27
N HIS A 570 -27.33 -0.91 -20.17
CA HIS A 570 -27.47 0.47 -20.64
C HIS A 570 -26.73 1.49 -19.76
N PHE A 571 -26.37 1.10 -18.53
CA PHE A 571 -25.46 1.88 -17.70
C PHE A 571 -23.98 1.65 -18.06
N PHE A 572 -23.64 0.64 -18.89
CA PHE A 572 -22.25 0.44 -19.32
C PHE A 572 -21.72 1.68 -20.05
N GLY A 573 -20.56 2.16 -19.62
CA GLY A 573 -19.96 3.40 -20.13
C GLY A 573 -20.55 4.68 -19.53
N ARG A 574 -21.68 4.60 -18.84
CA ARG A 574 -22.38 5.71 -18.15
C ARG A 574 -22.40 5.55 -16.61
N GLU A 575 -21.65 4.57 -16.12
CA GLU A 575 -21.32 4.40 -14.72
C GLU A 575 -19.85 4.72 -14.44
N VAL A 576 -19.56 5.10 -13.21
CA VAL A 576 -18.20 5.13 -12.67
C VAL A 576 -18.18 4.41 -11.34
N ARG A 577 -17.14 3.60 -11.13
CA ARG A 577 -16.88 2.94 -9.85
C ARG A 577 -15.81 3.74 -9.11
N LEU A 578 -16.09 4.09 -7.87
CA LEU A 578 -15.14 4.70 -6.96
C LEU A 578 -14.36 3.58 -6.27
N SER A 579 -13.07 3.53 -6.53
CA SER A 579 -12.11 2.67 -5.86
C SER A 579 -10.79 3.41 -5.70
N TRP A 580 -9.99 3.00 -4.73
CA TRP A 580 -8.65 3.50 -4.50
C TRP A 580 -7.66 2.43 -4.91
N ALA A 581 -7.45 2.27 -6.21
CA ALA A 581 -6.62 1.20 -6.77
C ALA A 581 -5.15 1.61 -7.01
N ASP A 582 -4.87 2.90 -7.04
CA ASP A 582 -3.51 3.43 -7.24
C ASP A 582 -2.87 3.80 -5.88
N PRO A 583 -1.73 3.19 -5.52
CA PRO A 583 -1.04 3.50 -4.26
C PRO A 583 -0.67 4.98 -4.15
N THR A 584 -0.25 5.63 -5.23
CA THR A 584 0.18 7.03 -5.19
C THR A 584 -1.01 7.97 -4.93
N GLU A 585 -2.14 7.79 -5.61
CA GLU A 585 -3.39 8.50 -5.34
C GLU A 585 -3.84 8.28 -3.88
N TYR A 586 -3.71 7.06 -3.35
CA TYR A 586 -4.04 6.76 -1.96
C TYR A 586 -3.15 7.53 -0.97
N LEU A 587 -1.83 7.57 -1.18
CA LEU A 587 -0.92 8.34 -0.32
C LEU A 587 -1.18 9.85 -0.39
N LYS A 588 -1.59 10.36 -1.55
CA LYS A 588 -1.95 11.77 -1.73
C LYS A 588 -3.05 12.22 -0.76
N VAL A 589 -3.92 11.32 -0.29
CA VAL A 589 -4.90 11.65 0.76
C VAL A 589 -4.20 12.14 2.04
N GLY A 590 -3.20 11.40 2.51
CA GLY A 590 -2.42 11.78 3.70
C GLY A 590 -1.55 13.01 3.46
N VAL A 591 -0.86 13.07 2.32
CA VAL A 591 0.00 14.21 1.95
C VAL A 591 -0.82 15.49 1.83
N LYS A 592 -1.98 15.44 1.20
CA LYS A 592 -2.87 16.60 1.03
C LYS A 592 -3.40 17.15 2.36
N ARG A 593 -3.52 16.30 3.39
CA ARG A 593 -3.83 16.72 4.77
C ARG A 593 -2.63 17.34 5.48
N ALA A 594 -1.42 16.93 5.13
CA ALA A 594 -0.19 17.41 5.77
C ALA A 594 0.33 18.73 5.20
N VAL A 595 0.28 18.91 3.88
CA VAL A 595 0.88 20.06 3.17
C VAL A 595 0.39 21.44 3.67
N PRO A 596 -0.90 21.64 4.03
CA PRO A 596 -1.35 22.93 4.54
C PRO A 596 -0.79 23.32 5.92
N ALA A 597 -0.21 22.38 6.69
CA ALA A 597 0.40 22.69 7.98
C ALA A 597 1.70 23.49 7.77
N PRO A 598 1.79 24.74 8.26
CA PRO A 598 2.94 25.62 8.00
C PRO A 598 4.31 25.00 8.34
N ALA A 599 4.44 24.35 9.48
CA ALA A 599 5.69 23.71 9.90
C ALA A 599 6.05 22.51 9.01
N PHE A 600 5.07 21.73 8.57
CA PHE A 600 5.30 20.65 7.61
C PHE A 600 5.69 21.19 6.22
N ARG A 601 5.04 22.27 5.76
CA ARG A 601 5.36 22.94 4.49
C ARG A 601 6.82 23.44 4.49
N LEU A 602 7.27 24.05 5.58
CA LEU A 602 8.65 24.51 5.73
C LEU A 602 9.67 23.37 5.63
N LEU A 603 9.39 22.25 6.30
CA LEU A 603 10.25 21.06 6.21
C LEU A 603 10.27 20.50 4.78
N LEU A 604 9.14 20.52 4.08
CA LEU A 604 9.04 20.06 2.70
C LEU A 604 9.81 20.96 1.73
N ASP A 605 9.67 22.29 1.87
CA ASP A 605 10.41 23.27 1.07
C ASP A 605 11.93 23.10 1.21
N ALA A 606 12.40 22.80 2.43
CA ALA A 606 13.81 22.58 2.69
C ALA A 606 14.34 21.21 2.20
N THR A 607 13.46 20.26 1.88
CA THR A 607 13.82 18.90 1.43
C THR A 607 13.83 18.77 -0.08
N VAL A 608 13.01 19.57 -0.78
CA VAL A 608 12.78 19.45 -2.22
C VAL A 608 13.83 20.24 -3.01
N THR A 609 14.26 19.71 -4.16
CA THR A 609 15.25 20.40 -5.02
C THR A 609 14.66 21.68 -5.63
N ASN A 610 15.53 22.64 -5.99
CA ASN A 610 15.11 23.93 -6.56
C ASN A 610 14.19 23.79 -7.79
N ASP A 611 14.37 22.75 -8.61
CA ASP A 611 13.56 22.50 -9.80
C ASP A 611 12.15 21.99 -9.48
N HIS A 612 11.96 21.39 -8.29
CA HIS A 612 10.67 20.89 -7.82
C HIS A 612 9.94 21.86 -6.88
N LEU A 613 10.61 22.90 -6.36
CA LEU A 613 9.98 23.95 -5.52
C LEU A 613 8.72 24.57 -6.18
N PRO A 614 8.72 24.95 -7.48
CA PRO A 614 7.52 25.52 -8.11
C PRO A 614 6.35 24.54 -8.17
N LEU A 615 6.60 23.22 -8.12
CA LEU A 615 5.55 22.20 -8.18
C LEU A 615 4.79 22.10 -6.87
N LEU A 616 5.39 22.51 -5.75
CA LEU A 616 4.76 22.47 -4.43
C LEU A 616 3.61 23.48 -4.29
N ASP A 617 3.58 24.52 -5.14
CA ASP A 617 2.49 25.50 -5.21
C ASP A 617 1.34 25.04 -6.12
N VAL A 618 1.52 23.93 -6.82
CA VAL A 618 0.47 23.29 -7.61
C VAL A 618 -0.31 22.30 -6.74
N ALA A 619 -1.58 22.05 -7.07
CA ALA A 619 -2.43 21.12 -6.33
C ALA A 619 -1.81 19.71 -6.22
N VAL A 620 -1.89 19.11 -5.02
CA VAL A 620 -1.32 17.79 -4.71
C VAL A 620 -1.79 16.68 -5.67
N GLU A 621 -3.00 16.82 -6.23
CA GLU A 621 -3.55 15.91 -7.23
C GLU A 621 -2.62 15.69 -8.44
N VAL A 622 -1.95 16.74 -8.90
CA VAL A 622 -1.11 16.67 -10.12
C VAL A 622 0.36 16.38 -9.81
N TRP A 623 0.72 16.20 -8.54
CA TRP A 623 2.10 15.86 -8.16
C TRP A 623 2.50 14.52 -8.77
N SER A 624 3.78 14.42 -9.17
CA SER A 624 4.39 13.17 -9.61
C SER A 624 4.46 12.16 -8.46
N GLU A 625 4.67 10.90 -8.80
CA GLU A 625 4.93 9.85 -7.82
C GLU A 625 6.14 10.18 -6.94
N ASP A 626 7.23 10.67 -7.53
CA ASP A 626 8.46 11.01 -6.78
C ASP A 626 8.23 12.14 -5.78
N LEU A 627 7.51 13.19 -6.16
CA LEU A 627 7.21 14.30 -5.26
C LEU A 627 6.27 13.85 -4.13
N THR A 628 5.28 13.02 -4.46
CA THR A 628 4.37 12.43 -3.48
C THR A 628 5.12 11.54 -2.49
N ARG A 629 6.02 10.68 -2.98
CA ARG A 629 6.88 9.82 -2.17
C ARG A 629 7.84 10.63 -1.31
N THR A 630 8.36 11.75 -1.80
CA THR A 630 9.22 12.67 -1.02
C THR A 630 8.46 13.26 0.16
N ALA A 631 7.27 13.82 -0.09
CA ALA A 631 6.42 14.35 0.98
C ALA A 631 5.99 13.24 1.96
N TRP A 632 5.71 12.03 1.47
CA TRP A 632 5.39 10.88 2.31
C TRP A 632 6.57 10.45 3.19
N ARG A 633 7.79 10.37 2.64
CA ARG A 633 9.02 10.05 3.39
C ARG A 633 9.23 11.03 4.54
N LEU A 634 9.03 12.32 4.27
CA LEU A 634 9.10 13.37 5.30
C LEU A 634 8.03 13.17 6.39
N LEU A 635 6.80 12.84 5.97
CA LEU A 635 5.67 12.68 6.87
C LEU A 635 5.79 11.45 7.77
N ALA A 636 6.08 10.28 7.18
CA ALA A 636 5.88 8.98 7.80
C ALA A 636 7.15 8.12 7.87
N GLY A 637 8.28 8.65 7.40
CA GLY A 637 9.55 7.94 7.29
C GLY A 637 9.64 7.11 6.02
N GLU A 638 10.86 6.73 5.65
CA GLU A 638 11.10 5.96 4.43
C GLU A 638 10.79 4.47 4.62
N ARG A 639 11.23 3.88 5.72
CA ARG A 639 11.20 2.43 5.96
C ARG A 639 10.67 2.08 7.34
N VAL A 640 10.03 0.93 7.47
CA VAL A 640 9.54 0.40 8.75
C VAL A 640 10.69 -0.28 9.53
N ALA A 641 10.94 0.13 10.78
CA ALA A 641 11.98 -0.46 11.63
C ALA A 641 11.49 -1.75 12.34
N GLY A 642 12.35 -2.77 12.49
CA GLY A 642 12.09 -3.98 13.29
C GLY A 642 11.16 -5.04 12.68
N SER A 643 10.41 -4.71 11.62
CA SER A 643 9.80 -5.66 10.71
C SER A 643 10.11 -5.20 9.29
N LYS A 644 11.09 -5.85 8.64
CA LYS A 644 11.33 -5.87 7.19
C LYS A 644 11.04 -4.58 6.44
N THR A 645 12.11 -3.87 6.05
CA THR A 645 12.48 -3.45 4.67
C THR A 645 11.43 -2.92 3.67
N ALA A 646 10.14 -2.88 3.97
CA ALA A 646 9.11 -2.28 3.15
C ALA A 646 9.17 -0.77 3.34
N PHE A 647 9.14 -0.05 2.22
CA PHE A 647 8.82 1.36 2.28
C PHE A 647 7.52 1.55 3.06
N THR A 648 7.49 2.56 3.92
CA THR A 648 6.32 2.83 4.77
C THR A 648 5.04 2.94 3.96
N TRP A 649 5.12 3.52 2.75
CA TRP A 649 3.98 3.61 1.84
C TRP A 649 3.43 2.24 1.42
N ASN A 650 4.32 1.28 1.09
CA ASN A 650 3.93 -0.06 0.66
C ASN A 650 3.42 -0.89 1.85
N TRP A 651 4.00 -0.67 3.03
CA TRP A 651 3.50 -1.26 4.27
C TRP A 651 2.07 -0.79 4.56
N VAL A 652 1.82 0.52 4.49
CA VAL A 652 0.47 1.10 4.68
C VAL A 652 -0.50 0.55 3.63
N TRP A 653 -0.10 0.55 2.36
CA TRP A 653 -0.89 0.01 1.26
C TRP A 653 -1.32 -1.44 1.49
N LYS A 654 -0.39 -2.33 1.86
CA LYS A 654 -0.70 -3.76 2.08
C LYS A 654 -1.52 -4.01 3.35
N ARG A 655 -1.33 -3.22 4.41
CA ARG A 655 -1.98 -3.46 5.72
C ARG A 655 -3.38 -2.87 5.84
N LEU A 656 -3.67 -1.82 5.07
CA LEU A 656 -4.98 -1.17 5.06
C LEU A 656 -5.91 -1.66 3.94
N ALA A 657 -5.46 -2.66 3.17
CA ALA A 657 -6.29 -3.39 2.22
C ALA A 657 -7.28 -4.31 2.94
N ASP A 658 -8.51 -4.38 2.45
CA ASP A 658 -9.43 -5.46 2.80
C ASP A 658 -9.12 -6.74 2.01
N ALA A 659 -9.95 -7.78 2.14
CA ALA A 659 -9.69 -9.06 1.48
C ALA A 659 -9.89 -9.04 -0.05
N ASN A 660 -10.55 -8.00 -0.57
CA ASN A 660 -10.79 -7.75 -1.98
C ASN A 660 -9.79 -6.73 -2.58
N ASP A 661 -8.71 -6.45 -1.84
CA ASP A 661 -7.67 -5.47 -2.18
C ASP A 661 -8.22 -4.04 -2.41
N ASP A 662 -9.32 -3.69 -1.73
CA ASP A 662 -9.86 -2.32 -1.71
C ASP A 662 -9.32 -1.52 -0.52
N HIS A 663 -9.21 -0.20 -0.70
CA HIS A 663 -8.59 0.71 0.26
C HIS A 663 -9.54 1.85 0.62
N SER A 664 -9.73 2.03 1.92
CA SER A 664 -10.50 3.15 2.43
C SER A 664 -9.58 4.31 2.84
N PRO A 665 -9.76 5.52 2.29
CA PRO A 665 -9.07 6.74 2.76
C PRO A 665 -9.25 6.96 4.26
N ARG A 666 -10.41 6.55 4.81
CA ARG A 666 -10.71 6.66 6.24
C ARG A 666 -9.71 5.87 7.08
N ALA A 667 -9.37 4.65 6.67
CA ALA A 667 -8.41 3.82 7.38
C ALA A 667 -7.00 4.45 7.40
N LEU A 668 -6.59 5.08 6.29
CA LEU A 668 -5.32 5.81 6.21
C LEU A 668 -5.30 7.02 7.15
N LEU A 669 -6.34 7.84 7.14
CA LEU A 669 -6.44 9.01 8.01
C LEU A 669 -6.51 8.61 9.49
N GLN A 670 -7.22 7.53 9.82
CA GLN A 670 -7.23 6.94 11.17
C GLN A 670 -5.83 6.52 11.61
N LEU A 671 -5.11 5.79 10.75
CA LEU A 671 -3.75 5.35 11.02
C LEU A 671 -2.82 6.55 11.28
N LEU A 672 -2.84 7.56 10.41
CA LEU A 672 -1.98 8.74 10.55
C LEU A 672 -2.34 9.58 11.78
N GLY A 673 -3.62 9.73 12.10
CA GLY A 673 -4.09 10.43 13.29
C GLY A 673 -3.61 9.76 14.58
N LEU A 674 -3.84 8.45 14.71
CA LEU A 674 -3.38 7.66 15.86
C LEU A 674 -1.85 7.63 15.96
N ALA A 675 -1.15 7.51 14.83
CA ALA A 675 0.30 7.50 14.79
C ALA A 675 0.89 8.86 15.18
N ARG A 676 0.29 9.98 14.75
CA ARG A 676 0.66 11.33 15.20
C ARG A 676 0.53 11.45 16.72
N ASP A 677 -0.59 10.99 17.29
CA ASP A 677 -0.83 11.10 18.73
C ASP A 677 0.14 10.25 19.56
N ARG A 678 0.43 9.04 19.08
CA ARG A 678 1.51 8.20 19.66
C ARG A 678 2.87 8.86 19.52
N GLU A 679 3.19 9.44 18.35
CA GLU A 679 4.47 10.10 18.11
C GLU A 679 4.70 11.30 19.03
N ARG A 680 3.67 12.11 19.31
CA ARG A 680 3.79 13.21 20.30
C ARG A 680 4.30 12.71 21.65
N THR A 681 3.86 11.52 22.07
CA THR A 681 4.32 10.90 23.32
C THR A 681 5.73 10.31 23.19
N LEU A 682 6.00 9.59 22.09
CA LEU A 682 7.29 8.94 21.85
C LEU A 682 8.42 9.94 21.63
N ASN A 683 8.16 11.07 20.96
CA ASN A 683 9.15 12.10 20.66
C ASN A 683 9.69 12.77 21.92
N ILE A 684 8.83 12.95 22.93
CA ILE A 684 9.24 13.47 24.25
C ILE A 684 10.15 12.47 24.98
N GLN A 685 9.91 11.17 24.83
CA GLN A 685 10.68 10.11 25.49
C GLN A 685 12.00 9.81 24.79
N THR A 686 11.95 9.72 23.46
CA THR A 686 13.05 9.34 22.58
C THR A 686 12.97 10.21 21.33
N GLY A 687 13.86 11.19 21.21
CA GLY A 687 13.88 12.07 20.03
C GLY A 687 14.04 11.27 18.73
N HIS A 688 13.43 11.75 17.64
CA HIS A 688 13.56 11.14 16.32
C HIS A 688 13.60 12.23 15.25
N SER A 689 14.64 12.24 14.43
CA SER A 689 14.90 13.32 13.47
C SER A 689 14.80 12.89 12.00
N ARG A 690 14.35 11.67 11.69
CA ARG A 690 14.28 11.19 10.29
C ARG A 690 12.93 11.42 9.61
N SER A 691 11.88 11.69 10.36
CA SER A 691 10.52 11.95 9.85
C SER A 691 9.65 12.63 10.91
N VAL A 692 8.52 13.21 10.50
CA VAL A 692 7.57 13.84 11.42
C VAL A 692 6.86 12.80 12.28
N ILE A 693 6.31 11.75 11.68
CA ILE A 693 5.74 10.57 12.34
C ILE A 693 6.71 9.41 12.13
N ARG A 694 7.16 8.77 13.21
CA ARG A 694 8.09 7.64 13.07
C ARG A 694 7.32 6.37 12.66
N PRO A 695 7.92 5.49 11.83
CA PRO A 695 7.28 4.26 11.36
C PRO A 695 6.73 3.37 12.48
N LYS A 696 7.46 3.27 13.61
CA LYS A 696 7.00 2.53 14.80
C LYS A 696 5.64 3.01 15.32
N ALA A 697 5.39 4.32 15.32
CA ALA A 697 4.11 4.87 15.77
C ALA A 697 2.94 4.41 14.88
N MET A 698 3.17 4.20 13.57
CA MET A 698 2.17 3.62 12.68
C MET A 698 1.94 2.13 12.97
N ILE A 699 3.01 1.35 13.13
CA ILE A 699 2.89 -0.09 13.46
C ILE A 699 2.09 -0.27 14.75
N ASP A 700 2.47 0.48 15.80
CA ASP A 700 1.84 0.40 17.12
C ASP A 700 0.38 0.89 17.07
N SER A 701 -0.02 1.62 16.01
CA SER A 701 -1.40 2.09 15.77
C SER A 701 -2.28 1.16 14.96
N LEU A 702 -1.71 0.13 14.31
CA LEU A 702 -2.48 -0.75 13.44
C LEU A 702 -3.57 -1.54 14.21
N GLY A 703 -3.32 -1.84 15.49
CA GLY A 703 -4.30 -2.49 16.37
C GLY A 703 -5.59 -1.70 16.51
N ASP A 704 -5.51 -0.42 16.88
CA ASP A 704 -6.73 0.40 17.07
C ASP A 704 -7.43 0.70 15.74
N VAL A 705 -6.66 0.85 14.64
CA VAL A 705 -7.26 0.96 13.30
C VAL A 705 -8.06 -0.29 12.97
N SER A 706 -7.52 -1.46 13.31
CA SER A 706 -8.20 -2.73 13.11
C SER A 706 -9.49 -2.84 13.92
N GLU A 707 -9.48 -2.38 15.18
CA GLU A 707 -10.68 -2.36 16.03
C GLU A 707 -11.76 -1.43 15.46
N GLN A 708 -11.38 -0.22 15.06
CA GLN A 708 -12.30 0.75 14.48
C GLN A 708 -12.89 0.25 13.15
N ALA A 709 -12.09 -0.40 12.31
CA ALA A 709 -12.54 -1.01 11.06
C ALA A 709 -13.55 -2.13 11.33
N LEU A 710 -13.28 -2.99 12.32
CA LEU A 710 -14.17 -4.09 12.68
C LEU A 710 -15.50 -3.59 13.29
N ILE A 711 -15.46 -2.57 14.15
CA ILE A 711 -16.67 -1.91 14.70
C ILE A 711 -17.51 -1.33 13.55
N SER A 712 -16.87 -0.58 12.65
CA SER A 712 -17.55 0.04 11.51
C SER A 712 -18.21 -0.99 10.59
N LEU A 713 -17.56 -2.15 10.42
CA LEU A 713 -18.09 -3.27 9.65
C LEU A 713 -19.29 -3.92 10.35
N GLN A 714 -19.21 -4.13 11.66
CA GLN A 714 -20.29 -4.72 12.45
C GLN A 714 -21.52 -3.82 12.54
N GLU A 715 -21.33 -2.50 12.66
CA GLU A 715 -22.42 -1.52 12.61
C GLU A 715 -23.11 -1.51 11.24
N GLU A 716 -22.36 -1.73 10.16
CA GLU A 716 -22.89 -1.74 8.80
C GLU A 716 -23.59 -3.06 8.44
N PHE A 717 -23.06 -4.18 8.93
CA PHE A 717 -23.57 -5.53 8.66
C PHE A 717 -23.77 -6.30 9.97
N PRO A 718 -24.85 -5.99 10.73
CA PRO A 718 -25.14 -6.67 11.99
C PRO A 718 -25.29 -8.19 11.88
N GLU A 719 -25.65 -8.69 10.69
CA GLU A 719 -25.77 -10.11 10.35
C GLU A 719 -24.44 -10.86 10.48
N LEU A 720 -23.31 -10.16 10.34
CA LEU A 720 -21.98 -10.76 10.47
C LEU A 720 -21.58 -11.03 11.93
N LYS A 721 -22.34 -10.53 12.92
CA LYS A 721 -21.98 -10.64 14.34
C LYS A 721 -21.66 -12.06 14.77
N SER A 722 -22.48 -13.04 14.39
CA SER A 722 -22.24 -14.44 14.76
C SER A 722 -20.96 -14.99 14.12
N LEU A 723 -20.67 -14.62 12.87
CA LEU A 723 -19.43 -15.00 12.21
C LEU A 723 -18.22 -14.34 12.86
N LEU A 724 -18.30 -13.06 13.25
CA LEU A 724 -17.22 -12.36 13.94
C LEU A 724 -16.87 -13.04 15.28
N ASP A 725 -17.87 -13.49 16.03
CA ASP A 725 -17.68 -14.24 17.28
C ASP A 725 -17.00 -15.60 17.01
N GLU A 726 -17.36 -16.30 15.93
CA GLU A 726 -16.66 -17.51 15.48
C GLU A 726 -15.20 -17.23 15.10
N LEU A 727 -14.95 -16.18 14.31
CA LEU A 727 -13.60 -15.81 13.86
C LEU A 727 -12.68 -15.46 15.02
N ARG A 728 -13.18 -14.79 16.08
CA ARG A 728 -12.41 -14.50 17.31
C ARG A 728 -11.94 -15.76 18.05
N SER A 729 -12.61 -16.89 17.83
CA SER A 729 -12.22 -18.18 18.44
C SER A 729 -11.12 -18.90 17.64
N LEU A 730 -10.87 -18.48 16.40
CA LEU A 730 -9.86 -19.08 15.55
C LEU A 730 -8.49 -18.43 15.80
N PRO A 731 -7.44 -19.22 16.06
CA PRO A 731 -6.15 -18.67 16.45
C PRO A 731 -5.36 -18.09 15.26
N LEU A 732 -5.65 -18.49 14.02
CA LEU A 732 -4.78 -18.24 12.86
C LEU A 732 -5.56 -17.92 11.59
N THR A 733 -4.98 -17.06 10.74
CA THR A 733 -5.36 -16.86 9.33
C THR A 733 -4.17 -17.21 8.41
N PRO A 734 -4.36 -17.87 7.25
CA PRO A 734 -5.62 -18.43 6.72
C PRO A 734 -6.03 -19.76 7.38
N PHE A 735 -7.33 -20.02 7.43
CA PHE A 735 -7.97 -21.18 8.09
C PHE A 735 -8.87 -21.97 7.12
N ALA A 736 -9.29 -23.18 7.48
CA ALA A 736 -10.11 -24.01 6.59
C ALA A 736 -11.57 -23.53 6.59
N ALA A 737 -12.24 -23.58 5.44
CA ALA A 737 -13.64 -23.18 5.33
C ALA A 737 -14.59 -24.03 6.21
N SER A 738 -14.17 -25.24 6.57
CA SER A 738 -14.86 -26.12 7.52
C SER A 738 -14.77 -25.66 8.98
N ASP A 739 -13.84 -24.75 9.32
CA ASP A 739 -13.61 -24.30 10.70
C ASP A 739 -14.69 -23.31 11.18
N ILE A 740 -15.43 -22.71 10.24
CA ILE A 740 -16.58 -21.85 10.52
C ILE A 740 -17.90 -22.56 10.18
N ARG A 741 -18.92 -22.32 11.00
CA ARG A 741 -20.28 -22.89 10.87
C ARG A 741 -21.30 -21.91 10.30
N ALA A 742 -20.90 -20.66 10.08
CA ALA A 742 -21.74 -19.63 9.48
C ALA A 742 -22.46 -20.15 8.21
N PRO A 743 -23.74 -19.81 8.01
CA PRO A 743 -24.47 -20.10 6.78
C PRO A 743 -23.79 -19.57 5.50
N GLU A 744 -24.09 -20.16 4.35
CA GLU A 744 -23.45 -19.83 3.06
C GLU A 744 -23.67 -18.36 2.65
N ASP A 745 -24.88 -17.84 2.88
CA ASP A 745 -25.23 -16.44 2.64
C ASP A 745 -24.39 -15.48 3.51
N ILE A 746 -24.17 -15.82 4.78
CA ILE A 746 -23.32 -15.04 5.68
C ILE A 746 -21.84 -15.09 5.26
N ARG A 747 -21.35 -16.25 4.82
CA ARG A 747 -19.98 -16.37 4.27
C ARG A 747 -19.83 -15.57 2.99
N ARG A 748 -20.83 -15.58 2.12
CA ARG A 748 -20.83 -14.82 0.88
C ARG A 748 -20.82 -13.32 1.15
N LEU A 749 -21.67 -12.87 2.07
CA LEU A 749 -21.67 -11.48 2.53
C LEU A 749 -20.29 -11.09 3.09
N ALA A 750 -19.69 -11.93 3.94
CA ALA A 750 -18.35 -11.68 4.49
C ALA A 750 -17.26 -11.56 3.42
N GLN A 751 -17.36 -12.33 2.33
CA GLN A 751 -16.46 -12.19 1.18
C GLN A 751 -16.72 -10.89 0.41
N GLU A 752 -17.99 -10.58 0.13
CA GLU A 752 -18.39 -9.38 -0.60
C GLU A 752 -17.96 -8.09 0.11
N VAL A 753 -18.04 -8.06 1.43
CA VAL A 753 -17.64 -6.89 2.24
C VAL A 753 -16.14 -6.87 2.57
N GLY A 754 -15.36 -7.84 2.08
CA GLY A 754 -13.90 -7.87 2.22
C GLY A 754 -13.41 -8.31 3.61
N LEU A 755 -14.27 -8.89 4.44
CA LEU A 755 -13.87 -9.50 5.72
C LEU A 755 -13.12 -10.83 5.50
N LEU A 756 -13.59 -11.63 4.55
CA LEU A 756 -12.99 -12.90 4.17
C LEU A 756 -12.50 -12.85 2.72
N GLY A 757 -11.28 -13.31 2.48
CA GLY A 757 -10.79 -13.60 1.13
C GLY A 757 -10.64 -15.09 0.95
N VAL A 758 -10.75 -15.57 -0.29
CA VAL A 758 -10.42 -16.96 -0.60
C VAL A 758 -8.91 -17.07 -0.76
N SER A 759 -8.29 -17.92 0.06
CA SER A 759 -6.85 -18.21 -0.02
C SER A 759 -6.56 -19.50 -0.78
N MET A 760 -7.51 -20.44 -0.81
CA MET A 760 -7.48 -21.66 -1.64
C MET A 760 -8.92 -22.05 -2.00
N GLY A 761 -9.11 -22.57 -3.21
CA GLY A 761 -10.42 -22.89 -3.79
C GLY A 761 -10.98 -21.75 -4.64
N THR A 762 -12.26 -21.85 -5.01
CA THR A 762 -12.96 -20.78 -5.76
C THR A 762 -13.84 -19.93 -4.83
N PRO A 763 -14.26 -18.72 -5.24
CA PRO A 763 -15.24 -17.93 -4.50
C PRO A 763 -16.54 -18.68 -4.19
N GLU A 764 -17.01 -19.56 -5.08
CA GLU A 764 -18.20 -20.37 -4.83
C GLU A 764 -17.93 -21.62 -3.97
N GLN A 765 -16.72 -22.17 -4.03
CA GLN A 765 -16.32 -23.37 -3.28
C GLN A 765 -14.97 -23.12 -2.58
N PRO A 766 -14.97 -22.27 -1.53
CA PRO A 766 -13.74 -21.93 -0.84
C PRO A 766 -13.29 -23.10 0.03
N GLU A 767 -12.02 -23.48 -0.10
CA GLU A 767 -11.38 -24.50 0.74
C GLU A 767 -10.74 -23.85 1.97
N ARG A 768 -10.12 -22.67 1.81
CA ARG A 768 -9.52 -21.89 2.90
C ARG A 768 -9.83 -20.41 2.77
N PHE A 769 -10.19 -19.80 3.89
CA PHE A 769 -10.37 -18.36 3.98
C PHE A 769 -9.15 -17.68 4.59
N ARG A 770 -8.89 -16.43 4.15
CA ARG A 770 -7.99 -15.47 4.79
C ARG A 770 -8.79 -14.32 5.38
N VAL A 771 -8.39 -13.87 6.57
CA VAL A 771 -8.75 -12.56 7.12
C VAL A 771 -7.60 -11.59 6.86
N PRO A 772 -7.84 -10.42 6.25
CA PRO A 772 -6.81 -9.44 5.92
C PRO A 772 -6.30 -8.71 7.18
N GLU A 773 -5.14 -8.07 7.07
CA GLU A 773 -4.51 -7.35 8.18
C GLU A 773 -5.39 -6.24 8.77
N LEU A 774 -6.23 -5.63 7.94
CA LEU A 774 -7.19 -4.61 8.35
C LEU A 774 -8.10 -5.08 9.51
N TYR A 775 -8.47 -6.37 9.57
CA TYR A 775 -9.37 -6.91 10.61
C TYR A 775 -8.68 -7.89 11.57
N ARG A 776 -7.52 -8.43 11.17
CA ARG A 776 -6.86 -9.55 11.87
C ARG A 776 -6.54 -9.24 13.33
N LEU A 777 -5.98 -8.06 13.61
CA LEU A 777 -5.54 -7.70 14.97
C LEU A 777 -6.73 -7.58 15.93
N ALA A 778 -7.82 -6.97 15.51
CA ALA A 778 -9.04 -6.86 16.30
C ALA A 778 -9.73 -8.21 16.56
N LEU A 779 -9.51 -9.19 15.67
CA LEU A 779 -10.00 -10.56 15.83
C LEU A 779 -9.05 -11.44 16.67
N ASN A 780 -7.94 -10.90 17.17
CA ASN A 780 -6.91 -11.63 17.93
C ASN A 780 -6.32 -12.84 17.18
N MET A 781 -6.29 -12.79 15.84
CA MET A 781 -5.79 -13.89 15.02
C MET A 781 -4.30 -13.73 14.74
N GLY A 782 -3.51 -14.77 14.93
CA GLY A 782 -2.14 -14.88 14.43
C GLY A 782 -2.09 -15.23 12.95
N ARG A 783 -0.88 -15.33 12.38
CA ARG A 783 -0.68 -15.84 11.01
C ARG A 783 -0.30 -17.32 11.04
N LYS A 784 -0.83 -18.14 10.14
CA LYS A 784 -0.52 -19.58 10.14
C LYS A 784 0.94 -19.83 9.75
N GLY A 785 1.73 -20.19 10.78
CA GLY A 785 3.19 -20.43 10.79
C GLY A 785 3.97 -19.50 11.77
N GLN A 786 3.30 -18.49 12.37
CA GLN A 786 3.65 -17.89 13.65
C GLN A 786 3.36 -18.95 14.73
N ARG A 787 4.40 -19.64 15.20
CA ARG A 787 4.41 -20.28 16.50
C ARG A 787 5.58 -19.76 17.31
#